data_AF-A0ABD4YTJ6-F1
#
_entry.id   AF-A0ABD4YTJ6-F1
#
_cell.length_a   1.000
_cell.length_b   1.000
_cell.length_c   1.000
_cell.angle_alpha   90.00
_cell.angle_beta   90.00
_cell.angle_gamma   90.00
#
_symmetry.space_group_name_H-M   'P 1'
#
loop_
_entity.id
_entity.type
_entity.pdbx_description
1 polymer ?
#
loop_
_entity_poly.entity_id
_entity_poly.type
_entity_poly.pdbx_seq_one_letter_code
_entity_poly.pdbx_strand_id
1 'polypeptide(L)'
;MPRPFRPVVTRLFGAVALTLAGMAAAPPPALASDIGAVIESIRLSRYPLREPERRVWGTENVKDVVLVGQMENRLYLYRYVREGGKDFRLDFRSQPLVIDPEGWTASREENVQVRSPRAGEAFYWVGLADRRTPAGKATGFLVDGKGEAASVNADVQLAVVTSGRPWDEARRAQAMTTLQAVLREYPSRLDAFPAQVRFEHQTAPDVTATFRTLHQVARAIPRAKTAEFQRALADLRRFVMAQDFREIDPAGKDAEMTTALNDYGFWLAESGDTAQADRILTDVLRRDPSRTAAYLNRADARWKQREKSREERAYYEALAREDYRLYCTRRLAAKEAIPGNVAARIGAALGSPALDATACRPRLAIFQAIQAGDVNAVRAELAGGQDPNGVNEYGRSALAVAVSRKQLEMVRALLDAGAKADGPDNGFSLVASALPDAKDTRPAAERYALADMLIAAGAPVDALDSNGTPLLMRRISYYSDSKDNLVYLLEKGANPNAREKNGRSLLHAALQTPKNFWFAEKLLARGADINAAYIRMYYGNSPMWETPLLSALREFPGGDLTPAATYAVPERVTFALAHGADPAVGGYGATKEKPDRNGLDEGLSLAARYLQPGLIDQLVQAARPPQAPLSTEPLSSLLSVWNRAEQRAAADGNSAAWDGQRARLRATADRLVAAGVPLAAAADAAVPLRNRIAPLGLPWLPDDLYEAWLKAGADPTDRSDPDLRLEGVAAPDALPLVTMLSLGKDNKVRLLLEYGGRPRTPARCGMAVADVLAWQLGNSGPVSPMGGRAVKQVLDAAAGPAGCDLNQTARVQPFVGVTAAELARRADVTLTAAGQAR
;
A
#
# COMPACT_ATOMS: atom_id res chain seq x y z
N MET A 1 27.55 -50.75 1.47
CA MET A 1 26.08 -50.80 1.26
C MET A 1 25.64 -49.50 0.60
N PRO A 2 25.11 -49.51 -0.64
CA PRO A 2 24.42 -48.35 -1.16
C PRO A 2 23.06 -48.69 -1.78
N ARG A 3 22.05 -47.84 -1.52
CA ARG A 3 21.22 -47.16 -2.53
C ARG A 3 19.94 -46.57 -1.92
N PRO A 4 19.61 -45.31 -2.26
CA PRO A 4 18.24 -44.83 -2.34
C PRO A 4 17.72 -44.83 -3.79
N PHE A 5 16.39 -44.90 -3.90
CA PHE A 5 15.58 -45.05 -5.12
C PHE A 5 15.40 -43.74 -5.92
N ARG A 6 15.26 -43.88 -7.25
CA ARG A 6 14.69 -42.92 -8.21
C ARG A 6 13.37 -43.50 -8.78
N PRO A 7 12.40 -42.68 -9.24
CA PRO A 7 11.31 -43.16 -10.09
C PRO A 7 11.63 -43.05 -11.59
N VAL A 8 10.99 -43.93 -12.35
CA VAL A 8 11.22 -44.26 -13.78
C VAL A 8 10.14 -43.65 -14.67
N VAL A 9 10.54 -43.29 -15.90
CA VAL A 9 9.71 -42.96 -17.07
C VAL A 9 9.92 -44.04 -18.14
N THR A 10 8.86 -44.59 -18.77
CA THR A 10 8.70 -44.95 -20.23
C THR A 10 7.43 -45.83 -20.44
N ARG A 11 6.48 -45.50 -21.33
CA ARG A 11 6.31 -45.72 -22.80
C ARG A 11 6.11 -47.18 -23.29
N LEU A 12 5.12 -47.38 -24.17
CA LEU A 12 4.94 -48.47 -25.18
C LEU A 12 4.13 -47.84 -26.36
N PHE A 13 4.65 -47.61 -27.58
CA PHE A 13 4.91 -48.48 -28.77
C PHE A 13 3.65 -49.17 -29.34
N GLY A 14 3.35 -49.20 -30.66
CA GLY A 14 4.02 -48.71 -31.87
C GLY A 14 3.32 -49.10 -33.21
N ALA A 15 3.91 -48.62 -34.34
CA ALA A 15 3.92 -49.06 -35.76
C ALA A 15 2.58 -49.16 -36.55
N VAL A 16 2.43 -48.82 -37.85
CA VAL A 16 3.18 -49.20 -39.08
C VAL A 16 3.00 -48.16 -40.22
N ALA A 17 3.92 -48.14 -41.19
CA ALA A 17 4.17 -47.16 -42.26
C ALA A 17 3.61 -47.47 -43.68
N LEU A 18 3.81 -46.47 -44.59
CA LEU A 18 3.92 -46.46 -46.08
C LEU A 18 2.60 -46.29 -46.88
N THR A 19 2.45 -45.47 -47.94
CA THR A 19 3.36 -44.82 -48.94
C THR A 19 2.71 -43.59 -49.62
N LEU A 20 3.55 -42.77 -50.29
CA LEU A 20 3.32 -41.53 -51.08
C LEU A 20 2.22 -41.53 -52.17
N ALA A 21 1.54 -40.39 -52.38
CA ALA A 21 1.70 -39.50 -53.55
C ALA A 21 0.48 -38.54 -53.79
N GLY A 22 0.78 -37.24 -53.91
CA GLY A 22 0.18 -36.32 -54.88
C GLY A 22 -1.28 -35.89 -54.76
N MET A 23 -1.53 -34.69 -54.22
CA MET A 23 -2.20 -33.57 -54.91
C MET A 23 -2.35 -32.40 -53.91
N ALA A 24 -1.88 -31.22 -54.31
CA ALA A 24 -2.05 -29.98 -53.57
C ALA A 24 -3.54 -29.60 -53.54
N ALA A 25 -4.23 -29.94 -52.45
CA ALA A 25 -5.50 -29.33 -52.12
C ALA A 25 -5.22 -28.04 -51.33
N ALA A 26 -5.72 -26.91 -51.82
CA ALA A 26 -5.86 -25.72 -51.00
C ALA A 26 -6.60 -26.10 -49.70
N PRO A 27 -6.15 -25.64 -48.51
CA PRO A 27 -6.89 -25.94 -47.29
C PRO A 27 -8.30 -25.35 -47.40
N PRO A 28 -9.34 -26.06 -46.96
CA PRO A 28 -10.70 -25.56 -47.03
C PRO A 28 -10.84 -24.24 -46.24
N PRO A 29 -11.80 -23.36 -46.61
CA PRO A 29 -12.12 -22.18 -45.82
C PRO A 29 -12.45 -22.61 -44.39
N ALA A 30 -11.98 -21.85 -43.39
CA ALA A 30 -12.23 -22.18 -41.99
C ALA A 30 -13.74 -22.20 -41.72
N LEU A 31 -14.20 -23.26 -41.05
CA LEU A 31 -15.55 -23.33 -40.51
C LEU A 31 -15.61 -22.52 -39.19
N ALA A 32 -16.82 -22.05 -38.88
CA ALA A 32 -17.15 -21.24 -37.70
C ALA A 32 -16.85 -21.90 -36.32
N SER A 33 -16.30 -23.12 -36.28
CA SER A 33 -15.90 -23.79 -35.04
C SER A 33 -14.61 -23.24 -34.41
N ASP A 34 -13.79 -22.49 -35.15
CA ASP A 34 -12.45 -22.04 -34.69
C ASP A 34 -12.45 -20.73 -33.89
N ILE A 35 -13.59 -20.05 -33.73
CA ILE A 35 -13.71 -18.83 -32.90
C ILE A 35 -14.05 -19.16 -31.44
N GLY A 36 -14.62 -20.33 -31.16
CA GLY A 36 -15.06 -20.74 -29.82
C GLY A 36 -13.98 -21.37 -28.92
N ALA A 37 -12.78 -21.65 -29.43
CA ALA A 37 -11.80 -22.48 -28.75
C ALA A 37 -10.51 -21.75 -28.35
N VAL A 38 -10.57 -20.54 -27.77
CA VAL A 38 -9.43 -19.94 -27.05
C VAL A 38 -9.94 -19.01 -25.94
N ILE A 39 -9.97 -19.49 -24.69
CA ILE A 39 -9.99 -18.66 -23.47
C ILE A 39 -8.62 -18.87 -22.79
N GLU A 40 -7.57 -18.37 -23.41
CA GLU A 40 -6.36 -17.93 -22.71
C GLU A 40 -5.87 -16.66 -23.41
N SER A 41 -5.67 -15.60 -22.64
CA SER A 41 -5.25 -14.28 -23.09
C SER A 41 -3.81 -14.30 -23.62
N ILE A 42 -3.62 -14.74 -24.86
CA ILE A 42 -2.34 -14.60 -25.56
C ILE A 42 -2.13 -13.10 -25.88
N ARG A 43 -0.92 -12.58 -25.67
CA ARG A 43 -0.53 -11.16 -25.82
C ARG A 43 -1.09 -10.47 -27.08
N LEU A 44 -2.31 -9.92 -26.97
CA LEU A 44 -2.96 -9.11 -28.01
C LEU A 44 -2.34 -7.71 -28.14
N SER A 45 -1.30 -7.35 -27.38
CA SER A 45 -0.68 -6.01 -27.37
C SER A 45 -0.04 -5.58 -28.70
N ARG A 46 -0.07 -6.45 -29.73
CA ARG A 46 0.51 -6.22 -31.06
C ARG A 46 -0.46 -5.59 -32.07
N TYR A 47 -1.76 -5.55 -31.78
CA TYR A 47 -2.77 -4.95 -32.69
C TYR A 47 -3.02 -3.47 -32.34
N PRO A 48 -2.76 -2.54 -33.28
CA PRO A 48 -2.96 -1.12 -33.03
C PRO A 48 -4.45 -0.78 -33.05
N LEU A 49 -5.04 -0.50 -31.89
CA LEU A 49 -6.26 0.33 -31.86
C LEU A 49 -5.87 1.77 -32.20
N ARG A 50 -6.80 2.56 -32.76
CA ARG A 50 -6.47 3.95 -33.10
C ARG A 50 -6.52 4.78 -31.82
N GLU A 51 -5.39 5.30 -31.33
CA GLU A 51 -5.36 6.20 -30.15
C GLU A 51 -6.38 7.34 -30.32
N PRO A 52 -7.27 7.61 -29.33
CA PRO A 52 -7.20 7.21 -27.92
C PRO A 52 -8.03 5.96 -27.54
N GLU A 53 -8.37 5.09 -28.49
CA GLU A 53 -9.18 3.89 -28.23
C GLU A 53 -8.49 2.94 -27.24
N ARG A 54 -9.20 2.57 -26.19
CA ARG A 54 -8.76 1.56 -25.22
C ARG A 54 -9.36 0.22 -25.57
N ARG A 55 -8.56 -0.85 -25.48
CA ARG A 55 -9.09 -2.19 -25.64
C ARG A 55 -9.92 -2.56 -24.41
N VAL A 56 -11.12 -3.07 -24.63
CA VAL A 56 -11.97 -3.62 -23.56
C VAL A 56 -11.97 -5.14 -23.61
N TRP A 57 -11.98 -5.72 -24.81
CA TRP A 57 -11.98 -7.17 -25.02
C TRP A 57 -11.34 -7.55 -26.34
N GLY A 58 -10.85 -8.79 -26.48
CA GLY A 58 -10.41 -9.33 -27.76
C GLY A 58 -10.10 -10.82 -27.75
N THR A 59 -10.14 -11.44 -28.93
CA THR A 59 -9.74 -12.83 -29.18
C THR A 59 -8.92 -12.93 -30.47
N GLU A 60 -7.96 -13.85 -30.51
CA GLU A 60 -7.13 -14.16 -31.68
C GLU A 60 -7.16 -15.65 -31.95
N ASN A 61 -7.33 -16.03 -33.21
CA ASN A 61 -7.05 -17.38 -33.70
C ASN A 61 -5.96 -17.34 -34.79
N VAL A 62 -5.71 -18.47 -35.47
CA VAL A 62 -4.63 -18.60 -36.46
C VAL A 62 -4.85 -17.73 -37.71
N LYS A 63 -6.09 -17.31 -38.01
CA LYS A 63 -6.48 -16.63 -39.27
C LYS A 63 -6.90 -15.17 -39.05
N ASP A 64 -7.60 -14.86 -37.97
CA ASP A 64 -8.14 -13.53 -37.68
C ASP A 64 -8.19 -13.19 -36.17
N VAL A 65 -8.39 -11.90 -35.89
CA VAL A 65 -8.48 -11.32 -34.55
C VAL A 65 -9.73 -10.45 -34.49
N VAL A 66 -10.53 -10.59 -33.43
CA VAL A 66 -11.70 -9.74 -33.18
C VAL A 66 -11.48 -8.96 -31.89
N LEU A 67 -11.64 -7.64 -31.92
CA LEU A 67 -11.43 -6.75 -30.77
C LEU A 67 -12.66 -5.88 -30.52
N VAL A 68 -12.96 -5.62 -29.24
CA VAL A 68 -13.86 -4.54 -28.84
C VAL A 68 -13.02 -3.40 -28.27
N GLY A 69 -13.05 -2.27 -28.96
CA GLY A 69 -12.37 -1.04 -28.56
C GLY A 69 -13.37 -0.01 -28.05
N GLN A 70 -13.00 0.71 -26.99
CA GLN A 70 -13.76 1.79 -26.42
C GLN A 70 -13.11 3.14 -26.74
N MET A 71 -13.91 4.09 -27.22
CA MET A 71 -13.55 5.49 -27.30
C MET A 71 -14.60 6.33 -26.57
N GLU A 72 -14.22 6.94 -25.45
CA GLU A 72 -15.15 7.69 -24.60
C GLU A 72 -16.35 6.82 -24.17
N ASN A 73 -17.56 7.21 -24.52
CA ASN A 73 -18.80 6.49 -24.27
C ASN A 73 -19.26 5.67 -25.49
N ARG A 74 -18.32 5.15 -26.29
CA ARG A 74 -18.62 4.35 -27.49
C ARG A 74 -17.84 3.06 -27.52
N LEU A 75 -18.47 2.01 -28.04
CA LEU A 75 -17.84 0.73 -28.33
C LEU A 75 -17.85 0.44 -29.83
N TYR A 76 -16.74 -0.08 -30.31
CA TYR A 76 -16.52 -0.48 -31.69
C TYR A 76 -16.05 -1.93 -31.72
N LEU A 77 -16.58 -2.71 -32.66
CA LEU A 77 -16.09 -4.03 -32.99
C LEU A 77 -15.11 -3.94 -34.16
N TYR A 78 -13.93 -4.52 -34.02
CA TYR A 78 -12.89 -4.58 -35.04
C TYR A 78 -12.62 -6.03 -35.42
N ARG A 79 -12.28 -6.25 -36.69
CA ARG A 79 -11.67 -7.49 -37.15
C ARG A 79 -10.40 -7.22 -37.92
N TYR A 80 -9.35 -7.96 -37.59
CA TYR A 80 -8.09 -7.99 -38.32
C TYR A 80 -7.88 -9.37 -38.94
N VAL A 81 -7.44 -9.42 -40.19
CA VAL A 81 -7.14 -10.66 -40.90
C VAL A 81 -5.64 -10.76 -41.14
N ARG A 82 -5.06 -11.95 -40.93
CA ARG A 82 -3.62 -12.18 -41.10
C ARG A 82 -3.25 -12.27 -42.58
N GLU A 83 -2.29 -11.46 -43.02
CA GLU A 83 -1.70 -11.52 -44.36
C GLU A 83 -0.26 -12.03 -44.25
N GLY A 84 0.06 -13.13 -44.94
CA GLY A 84 1.45 -13.51 -45.21
C GLY A 84 2.37 -13.79 -44.01
N GLY A 85 1.87 -14.33 -42.90
CA GLY A 85 2.70 -14.76 -41.78
C GLY A 85 2.49 -13.95 -40.51
N LYS A 86 3.16 -12.80 -40.34
CA LYS A 86 3.10 -12.00 -39.09
C LYS A 86 2.30 -10.69 -39.20
N ASP A 87 1.89 -10.30 -40.40
CA ASP A 87 1.21 -9.02 -40.64
C ASP A 87 -0.30 -9.20 -40.60
N PHE A 88 -1.01 -8.16 -40.15
CA PHE A 88 -2.46 -8.15 -40.02
C PHE A 88 -3.04 -6.90 -40.63
N ARG A 89 -4.08 -7.06 -41.45
CA ARG A 89 -4.83 -5.97 -42.07
C ARG A 89 -6.18 -5.81 -41.36
N LEU A 90 -6.57 -4.57 -41.07
CA LEU A 90 -7.93 -4.28 -40.62
C LEU A 90 -8.91 -4.67 -41.73
N ASP A 91 -9.82 -5.59 -41.42
CA ASP A 91 -10.81 -6.11 -42.34
C ASP A 91 -12.12 -5.33 -42.24
N PHE A 92 -12.63 -5.11 -41.03
CA PHE A 92 -13.75 -4.20 -40.80
C PHE A 92 -13.74 -3.54 -39.41
N ARG A 93 -14.50 -2.45 -39.30
CA ARG A 93 -14.90 -1.77 -38.06
C ARG A 93 -16.41 -1.58 -38.06
N SER A 94 -17.10 -1.92 -36.97
CA SER A 94 -18.55 -1.67 -36.84
C SER A 94 -18.87 -0.19 -36.67
N GLN A 95 -20.15 0.16 -36.84
CA GLN A 95 -20.68 1.42 -36.30
C GLN A 95 -20.52 1.45 -34.76
N PRO A 96 -20.35 2.65 -34.16
CA PRO A 96 -20.25 2.76 -32.72
C PRO A 96 -21.57 2.42 -32.05
N LEU A 97 -21.49 1.71 -30.93
CA LEU A 97 -22.58 1.66 -29.98
C LEU A 97 -22.32 2.65 -28.85
N VAL A 98 -23.27 3.54 -28.59
CA VAL A 98 -23.21 4.48 -27.47
C VAL A 98 -23.52 3.75 -26.16
N ILE A 99 -22.68 3.95 -25.16
CA ILE A 99 -22.81 3.41 -23.79
C ILE A 99 -22.98 4.56 -22.79
N ASP A 100 -23.46 4.25 -21.58
CA ASP A 100 -23.46 5.18 -20.45
C ASP A 100 -22.11 5.09 -19.71
N PRO A 101 -21.29 6.16 -19.70
CA PRO A 101 -19.94 6.10 -19.13
C PRO A 101 -19.91 5.96 -17.60
N GLU A 102 -20.98 6.27 -16.87
CA GLU A 102 -21.01 6.18 -15.41
C GLU A 102 -21.28 4.74 -14.90
N GLY A 103 -21.94 3.88 -15.70
CA GLY A 103 -22.16 2.47 -15.38
C GLY A 103 -21.14 1.52 -16.01
N TRP A 104 -20.46 1.98 -17.06
CA TRP A 104 -19.47 1.20 -17.81
C TRP A 104 -18.05 1.28 -17.23
N THR A 105 -17.44 0.13 -16.90
CA THR A 105 -16.04 0.06 -16.43
C THR A 105 -15.18 -0.74 -17.40
N ALA A 106 -14.24 -0.10 -18.08
CA ALA A 106 -13.38 -0.71 -19.11
C ALA A 106 -12.48 -1.85 -18.62
N SER A 107 -12.20 -1.92 -17.31
CA SER A 107 -11.30 -2.92 -16.71
C SER A 107 -12.01 -4.20 -16.24
N ARG A 108 -13.33 -4.34 -16.44
CA ARG A 108 -14.08 -5.55 -16.09
C ARG A 108 -14.39 -6.34 -17.35
N GLU A 109 -13.79 -7.52 -17.47
CA GLU A 109 -14.06 -8.49 -18.56
C GLU A 109 -15.55 -8.89 -18.63
N GLU A 110 -16.30 -8.68 -17.55
CA GLU A 110 -17.69 -9.08 -17.34
C GLU A 110 -18.73 -8.30 -18.19
N ASN A 111 -18.36 -7.14 -18.76
CA ASN A 111 -19.30 -6.24 -19.44
C ASN A 111 -19.54 -6.57 -20.93
N VAL A 112 -18.69 -7.41 -21.54
CA VAL A 112 -18.77 -7.82 -22.95
C VAL A 112 -18.89 -9.33 -23.00
N GLN A 113 -19.90 -9.84 -23.70
CA GLN A 113 -20.19 -11.27 -23.75
C GLN A 113 -20.29 -11.76 -25.17
N VAL A 114 -19.55 -12.82 -25.46
CA VAL A 114 -19.49 -13.37 -26.81
C VAL A 114 -20.05 -14.78 -26.80
N ARG A 115 -21.10 -14.99 -27.59
CA ARG A 115 -21.70 -16.31 -27.83
C ARG A 115 -21.48 -16.70 -29.28
N SER A 116 -20.83 -17.83 -29.48
CA SER A 116 -20.66 -18.44 -30.80
C SER A 116 -21.98 -19.02 -31.32
N PRO A 117 -22.23 -19.00 -32.64
CA PRO A 117 -23.41 -19.61 -33.23
C PRO A 117 -23.43 -21.12 -32.95
N ARG A 118 -24.58 -21.65 -32.51
CA ARG A 118 -24.82 -23.09 -32.37
C ARG A 118 -25.35 -23.70 -33.67
N ALA A 119 -25.52 -25.02 -33.73
CA ALA A 119 -26.04 -25.71 -34.92
C ALA A 119 -27.37 -25.11 -35.41
N GLY A 120 -27.35 -24.53 -36.61
CA GLY A 120 -28.50 -23.84 -37.22
C GLY A 120 -28.49 -22.31 -37.09
N GLU A 121 -27.57 -21.72 -36.31
CA GLU A 121 -27.36 -20.28 -36.20
C GLU A 121 -26.23 -19.83 -37.14
N ALA A 122 -26.31 -18.60 -37.66
CA ALA A 122 -25.32 -18.05 -38.60
C ALA A 122 -24.57 -16.82 -38.08
N PHE A 123 -24.98 -16.27 -36.93
CA PHE A 123 -24.42 -15.05 -36.37
C PHE A 123 -23.80 -15.31 -35.00
N TYR A 124 -22.67 -14.66 -34.74
CA TYR A 124 -22.16 -14.48 -33.38
C TYR A 124 -22.97 -13.40 -32.68
N TRP A 125 -23.13 -13.54 -31.38
CA TRP A 125 -23.69 -12.49 -30.53
C TRP A 125 -22.61 -11.89 -29.66
N VAL A 126 -22.44 -10.57 -29.76
CA VAL A 126 -21.60 -9.77 -28.86
C VAL A 126 -22.54 -8.92 -28.02
N GLY A 127 -22.96 -9.44 -26.88
CA GLY A 127 -23.84 -8.78 -25.92
C GLY A 127 -23.08 -7.84 -24.99
N LEU A 128 -23.75 -6.77 -24.58
CA LEU A 128 -23.17 -5.75 -23.71
C LEU A 128 -24.05 -5.59 -22.47
N ALA A 129 -23.43 -5.75 -21.30
CA ALA A 129 -24.11 -5.67 -20.02
C ALA A 129 -23.47 -4.59 -19.15
N ASP A 130 -24.26 -3.58 -18.78
CA ASP A 130 -23.93 -2.61 -17.74
C ASP A 130 -24.82 -2.90 -16.51
N ARG A 131 -24.29 -2.71 -15.29
CA ARG A 131 -25.02 -2.85 -14.02
C ARG A 131 -26.28 -1.98 -13.92
N ARG A 132 -26.39 -0.92 -14.71
CA ARG A 132 -27.56 -0.03 -14.76
C ARG A 132 -28.45 -0.22 -15.98
N THR A 133 -28.14 -1.15 -16.89
CA THR A 133 -29.08 -1.52 -17.96
C THR A 133 -30.40 -1.92 -17.29
N PRO A 134 -31.51 -1.22 -17.57
CA PRO A 134 -32.79 -1.55 -16.95
C PRO A 134 -33.11 -3.03 -17.16
N ALA A 135 -33.63 -3.69 -16.13
CA ALA A 135 -34.17 -5.05 -16.28
C ALA A 135 -35.15 -5.06 -17.46
N GLY A 136 -34.99 -6.02 -18.38
CA GLY A 136 -35.79 -6.08 -19.60
C GLY A 136 -35.28 -5.27 -20.79
N LYS A 137 -33.98 -4.92 -20.85
CA LYS A 137 -33.30 -4.43 -22.06
C LYS A 137 -32.06 -5.26 -22.43
N ALA A 138 -31.80 -5.40 -23.73
CA ALA A 138 -30.63 -6.08 -24.28
C ALA A 138 -30.03 -5.26 -25.43
N THR A 139 -28.71 -5.11 -25.44
CA THR A 139 -27.98 -4.37 -26.48
C THR A 139 -26.71 -5.11 -26.87
N GLY A 140 -26.36 -5.10 -28.16
CA GLY A 140 -25.19 -5.83 -28.66
C GLY A 140 -25.05 -5.81 -30.17
N PHE A 141 -24.26 -6.74 -30.69
CA PHE A 141 -24.03 -6.94 -32.12
C PHE A 141 -24.31 -8.38 -32.56
N LEU A 142 -24.95 -8.52 -33.71
CA LEU A 142 -24.90 -9.75 -34.49
C LEU A 142 -23.77 -9.65 -35.51
N VAL A 143 -22.89 -10.64 -35.56
CA VAL A 143 -21.74 -10.65 -36.48
C VAL A 143 -21.84 -11.87 -37.36
N ASP A 144 -21.93 -11.71 -38.67
CA ASP A 144 -21.99 -12.87 -39.57
C ASP A 144 -20.61 -13.50 -39.84
N GLY A 145 -20.60 -14.66 -40.51
CA GLY A 145 -19.37 -15.37 -40.87
C GLY A 145 -18.45 -14.63 -41.85
N LYS A 146 -18.87 -13.48 -42.39
CA LYS A 146 -18.05 -12.58 -43.21
C LYS A 146 -17.52 -11.39 -42.42
N GLY A 147 -17.87 -11.28 -41.13
CA GLY A 147 -17.47 -10.18 -40.26
C GLY A 147 -18.41 -8.98 -40.33
N GLU A 148 -19.57 -9.04 -40.97
CA GLU A 148 -20.46 -7.87 -40.97
C GLU A 148 -21.26 -7.81 -39.67
N ALA A 149 -21.16 -6.67 -38.98
CA ALA A 149 -21.87 -6.42 -37.74
C ALA A 149 -23.19 -5.68 -37.98
N ALA A 150 -24.27 -6.18 -37.39
CA ALA A 150 -25.54 -5.49 -37.23
C ALA A 150 -25.75 -5.15 -35.75
N SER A 151 -26.04 -3.88 -35.44
CA SER A 151 -26.34 -3.46 -34.08
C SER A 151 -27.74 -3.91 -33.67
N VAL A 152 -27.90 -4.34 -32.44
CA VAL A 152 -29.16 -4.78 -31.86
C VAL A 152 -29.46 -3.95 -30.62
N ASN A 153 -30.66 -3.38 -30.58
CA ASN A 153 -31.23 -2.77 -29.39
C ASN A 153 -32.63 -3.35 -29.17
N ALA A 154 -32.86 -3.97 -28.01
CA ALA A 154 -34.06 -4.73 -27.75
C ALA A 154 -34.61 -4.50 -26.34
N ASP A 155 -35.93 -4.43 -26.25
CA ASP A 155 -36.71 -4.60 -25.02
C ASP A 155 -37.87 -5.58 -25.25
N VAL A 156 -38.72 -5.80 -24.24
CA VAL A 156 -39.86 -6.74 -24.35
C VAL A 156 -40.88 -6.36 -25.43
N GLN A 157 -40.92 -5.12 -25.90
CA GLN A 157 -41.84 -4.68 -26.96
C GLN A 157 -41.21 -4.78 -28.34
N LEU A 158 -39.98 -4.31 -28.50
CA LEU A 158 -39.35 -4.16 -29.82
C LEU A 158 -37.86 -4.51 -29.78
N ALA A 159 -37.43 -5.34 -30.73
CA ALA A 159 -36.02 -5.44 -31.12
C ALA A 159 -35.79 -4.74 -32.46
N VAL A 160 -34.86 -3.79 -32.49
CA VAL A 160 -34.38 -3.16 -33.72
C VAL A 160 -33.00 -3.69 -34.06
N VAL A 161 -32.86 -4.22 -35.27
CA VAL A 161 -31.63 -4.80 -35.81
C VAL A 161 -31.19 -3.97 -37.02
N THR A 162 -30.16 -3.16 -36.85
CA THR A 162 -29.72 -2.21 -37.88
C THR A 162 -28.43 -2.69 -38.52
N SER A 163 -28.39 -2.74 -39.85
CA SER A 163 -27.25 -3.22 -40.63
C SER A 163 -26.87 -2.23 -41.74
N GLY A 164 -25.55 -2.02 -41.90
CA GLY A 164 -24.98 -1.29 -43.02
C GLY A 164 -25.20 -1.96 -44.38
N ARG A 165 -25.57 -3.24 -44.38
CA ARG A 165 -25.91 -4.02 -45.57
C ARG A 165 -27.40 -4.35 -45.63
N PRO A 166 -28.02 -4.42 -46.83
CA PRO A 166 -29.44 -4.75 -46.97
C PRO A 166 -29.82 -6.10 -46.34
N TRP A 167 -31.08 -6.23 -45.96
CA TRP A 167 -31.65 -7.44 -45.38
C TRP A 167 -32.49 -8.20 -46.40
N ASP A 168 -31.92 -9.26 -46.98
CA ASP A 168 -32.68 -10.29 -47.69
C ASP A 168 -33.38 -11.26 -46.73
N GLU A 169 -34.30 -12.07 -47.28
CA GLU A 169 -35.14 -12.98 -46.51
C GLU A 169 -34.34 -14.06 -45.77
N ALA A 170 -33.32 -14.64 -46.42
CA ALA A 170 -32.48 -15.67 -45.84
C ALA A 170 -31.66 -15.13 -44.65
N ARG A 171 -31.09 -13.94 -44.79
CA ARG A 171 -30.30 -13.27 -43.75
C ARG A 171 -31.16 -12.87 -42.56
N ARG A 172 -32.40 -12.42 -42.80
CA ARG A 172 -33.37 -12.12 -41.72
C ARG A 172 -33.73 -13.39 -40.95
N ALA A 173 -34.01 -14.49 -41.65
CA ALA A 173 -34.34 -15.77 -41.02
C ALA A 173 -33.19 -16.25 -40.12
N GLN A 174 -31.95 -16.24 -40.62
CA GLN A 174 -30.77 -16.62 -39.86
C GLN A 174 -30.48 -15.71 -38.65
N ALA A 175 -30.65 -14.40 -38.83
CA ALA A 175 -30.51 -13.43 -37.75
C ALA A 175 -31.58 -13.63 -36.68
N MET A 176 -32.83 -13.89 -37.09
CA MET A 176 -33.95 -14.19 -36.18
C MET A 176 -33.70 -15.44 -35.35
N THR A 177 -33.24 -16.54 -35.97
CA THR A 177 -32.89 -17.78 -35.25
C THR A 177 -31.87 -17.51 -34.16
N THR A 178 -30.85 -16.72 -34.46
CA THR A 178 -29.81 -16.35 -33.49
C THR A 178 -30.38 -15.45 -32.38
N LEU A 179 -31.17 -14.43 -32.74
CA LEU A 179 -31.81 -13.49 -31.79
C LEU A 179 -32.72 -14.19 -30.79
N GLN A 180 -33.53 -15.14 -31.25
CA GLN A 180 -34.42 -15.91 -30.41
C GLN A 180 -33.68 -16.70 -29.33
N ALA A 181 -32.50 -17.22 -29.65
CA ALA A 181 -31.67 -17.93 -28.69
C ALA A 181 -30.97 -16.98 -27.71
N VAL A 182 -30.32 -15.92 -28.22
CA VAL A 182 -29.44 -15.06 -27.43
C VAL A 182 -30.17 -14.09 -26.50
N LEU A 183 -31.39 -13.66 -26.86
CA LEU A 183 -32.18 -12.73 -26.05
C LEU A 183 -32.97 -13.41 -24.92
N ARG A 184 -32.98 -14.75 -24.88
CA ARG A 184 -33.63 -15.56 -23.83
C ARG A 184 -32.64 -16.16 -22.83
N GLU A 185 -31.36 -16.26 -23.20
CA GLU A 185 -30.30 -16.83 -22.35
C GLU A 185 -29.65 -15.74 -21.46
N TYR A 186 -29.22 -16.13 -20.24
CA TYR A 186 -28.48 -15.23 -19.36
C TYR A 186 -27.17 -14.77 -20.04
N PRO A 187 -26.84 -13.46 -19.99
CA PRO A 187 -27.31 -12.44 -19.05
C PRO A 187 -28.35 -11.47 -19.59
N SER A 188 -28.69 -11.54 -20.88
CA SER A 188 -29.77 -10.76 -21.46
C SER A 188 -31.11 -11.35 -21.03
N ARG A 189 -31.55 -11.05 -19.80
CA ARG A 189 -32.90 -11.39 -19.34
C ARG A 189 -33.89 -10.35 -19.85
N LEU A 190 -34.28 -10.49 -21.12
CA LEU A 190 -35.63 -10.06 -21.47
C LEU A 190 -36.57 -11.09 -20.86
N ASP A 191 -37.47 -10.66 -19.97
CA ASP A 191 -38.43 -11.55 -19.32
C ASP A 191 -39.37 -12.23 -20.33
N ALA A 192 -39.50 -11.64 -21.53
CA ALA A 192 -40.15 -12.21 -22.70
C ALA A 192 -39.41 -11.80 -23.99
N PHE A 193 -39.48 -12.64 -25.02
CA PHE A 193 -38.96 -12.26 -26.34
C PHE A 193 -39.74 -11.05 -26.90
N PRO A 194 -39.07 -10.09 -27.58
CA PRO A 194 -39.72 -8.89 -28.10
C PRO A 194 -40.97 -9.21 -28.93
N ALA A 195 -42.07 -8.51 -28.66
CA ALA A 195 -43.33 -8.69 -29.39
C ALA A 195 -43.17 -8.40 -30.90
N GLN A 196 -42.25 -7.50 -31.26
CA GLN A 196 -41.92 -7.16 -32.64
C GLN A 196 -40.40 -7.16 -32.85
N VAL A 197 -39.96 -7.57 -34.03
CA VAL A 197 -38.56 -7.44 -34.46
C VAL A 197 -38.51 -6.72 -35.80
N ARG A 198 -37.77 -5.61 -35.85
CA ARG A 198 -37.60 -4.78 -37.04
C ARG A 198 -36.17 -4.84 -37.53
N PHE A 199 -36.00 -5.24 -38.79
CA PHE A 199 -34.72 -5.23 -39.48
C PHE A 199 -34.61 -3.96 -40.32
N GLU A 200 -33.61 -3.13 -40.03
CA GLU A 200 -33.36 -1.87 -40.71
C GLU A 200 -32.07 -1.92 -41.51
N HIS A 201 -32.13 -1.38 -42.72
CA HIS A 201 -30.95 -1.08 -43.51
C HIS A 201 -30.69 0.43 -43.44
N GLN A 202 -29.48 0.79 -43.02
CA GLN A 202 -29.04 2.18 -43.00
C GLN A 202 -27.71 2.28 -43.74
N THR A 203 -27.66 3.08 -44.81
CA THR A 203 -26.40 3.40 -45.48
C THR A 203 -25.54 4.25 -44.56
N ALA A 204 -24.23 3.99 -44.52
CA ALA A 204 -23.31 4.81 -43.74
C ALA A 204 -23.38 6.26 -44.25
N PRO A 205 -23.56 7.26 -43.36
CA PRO A 205 -23.57 8.67 -43.78
C PRO A 205 -22.21 9.04 -44.39
N ASP A 206 -22.20 9.93 -45.40
CA ASP A 206 -20.96 10.57 -45.82
C ASP A 206 -20.49 11.49 -44.69
N VAL A 207 -19.57 10.97 -43.88
CA VAL A 207 -19.07 11.62 -42.67
C VAL A 207 -18.43 12.98 -42.99
N THR A 208 -17.71 13.05 -44.11
CA THR A 208 -16.99 14.27 -44.51
C THR A 208 -17.97 15.33 -45.03
N ALA A 209 -18.89 14.96 -45.93
CA ALA A 209 -19.88 15.90 -46.45
C ALA A 209 -20.83 16.41 -45.35
N THR A 210 -21.24 15.53 -44.43
CA THR A 210 -22.13 15.92 -43.33
C THR A 210 -21.43 16.86 -42.34
N PHE A 211 -20.17 16.56 -41.97
CA PHE A 211 -19.39 17.46 -41.12
C PHE A 211 -19.19 18.83 -41.77
N ARG A 212 -18.84 18.86 -43.07
CA ARG A 212 -18.68 20.11 -43.84
C ARG A 212 -19.93 20.97 -43.75
N THR A 213 -21.11 20.40 -44.00
CA THR A 213 -22.38 21.13 -43.92
C THR A 213 -22.64 21.70 -42.51
N LEU A 214 -22.47 20.87 -41.47
CA LEU A 214 -22.69 21.31 -40.08
C LEU A 214 -21.68 22.40 -39.66
N HIS A 215 -20.42 22.29 -40.09
CA HIS A 215 -19.40 23.29 -39.83
C HIS A 215 -19.72 24.61 -40.52
N GLN A 216 -20.13 24.58 -41.78
CA GLN A 216 -20.51 25.78 -42.54
C GLN A 216 -21.71 26.49 -41.90
N VAL A 217 -22.71 25.76 -41.42
CA VAL A 217 -23.85 26.32 -40.67
C VAL A 217 -23.36 27.02 -39.39
N ALA A 218 -22.53 26.35 -38.59
CA ALA A 218 -22.01 26.95 -37.36
C ALA A 218 -21.12 28.17 -37.62
N ARG A 219 -20.30 28.13 -38.68
CA ARG A 219 -19.40 29.21 -39.08
C ARG A 219 -20.14 30.46 -39.57
N ALA A 220 -21.31 30.29 -40.18
CA ALA A 220 -22.13 31.39 -40.68
C ALA A 220 -22.85 32.18 -39.56
N ILE A 221 -22.95 31.62 -38.35
CA ILE A 221 -23.63 32.27 -37.22
C ILE A 221 -22.67 33.26 -36.51
N PRO A 222 -23.01 34.55 -36.41
CA PRO A 222 -22.19 35.52 -35.69
C PRO A 222 -22.02 35.11 -34.22
N ARG A 223 -20.80 35.23 -33.69
CA ARG A 223 -20.49 34.84 -32.30
C ARG A 223 -21.28 35.61 -31.24
N ALA A 224 -21.78 36.81 -31.56
CA ALA A 224 -22.68 37.58 -30.69
C ALA A 224 -24.05 36.91 -30.49
N LYS A 225 -24.49 36.04 -31.41
CA LYS A 225 -25.72 35.25 -31.30
C LYS A 225 -25.49 33.95 -30.53
N THR A 226 -25.03 34.09 -29.28
CA THR A 226 -24.51 32.99 -28.47
C THR A 226 -25.46 31.78 -28.42
N ALA A 227 -26.77 31.97 -28.25
CA ALA A 227 -27.72 30.86 -28.17
C ALA A 227 -27.91 30.09 -29.49
N GLU A 228 -27.87 30.76 -30.65
CA GLU A 228 -27.93 30.10 -31.97
C GLU A 228 -26.63 29.36 -32.25
N PHE A 229 -25.50 30.00 -31.98
CA PHE A 229 -24.19 29.39 -32.15
C PHE A 229 -24.00 28.16 -31.27
N GLN A 230 -24.41 28.23 -29.99
CA GLN A 230 -24.31 27.08 -29.07
C GLN A 230 -25.20 25.92 -29.51
N ARG A 231 -26.35 26.18 -30.15
CA ARG A 231 -27.19 25.13 -30.75
C ARG A 231 -26.48 24.46 -31.93
N ALA A 232 -25.96 25.23 -32.88
CA ALA A 232 -25.22 24.69 -34.02
C ALA A 232 -23.95 23.93 -33.57
N LEU A 233 -23.24 24.44 -32.56
CA LEU A 233 -22.10 23.75 -31.96
C LEU A 233 -22.53 22.45 -31.26
N ALA A 234 -23.71 22.43 -30.61
CA ALA A 234 -24.25 21.21 -30.03
C ALA A 234 -24.59 20.16 -31.08
N ASP A 235 -25.04 20.55 -32.28
CA ASP A 235 -25.28 19.64 -33.40
C ASP A 235 -23.96 19.07 -33.95
N LEU A 236 -22.93 19.91 -34.13
CA LEU A 236 -21.56 19.46 -34.45
C LEU A 236 -21.01 18.49 -33.40
N ARG A 237 -21.19 18.82 -32.12
CA ARG A 237 -20.82 17.93 -31.01
C ARG A 237 -21.53 16.61 -31.09
N ARG A 238 -22.84 16.61 -31.28
CA ARG A 238 -23.62 15.37 -31.40
C ARG A 238 -23.15 14.54 -32.58
N PHE A 239 -22.84 15.17 -33.72
CA PHE A 239 -22.31 14.50 -34.89
C PHE A 239 -20.92 13.90 -34.64
N VAL A 240 -19.97 14.66 -34.08
CA VAL A 240 -18.60 14.17 -33.76
C VAL A 240 -18.58 13.21 -32.56
N MET A 241 -19.61 13.23 -31.72
CA MET A 241 -19.83 12.20 -30.70
C MET A 241 -20.45 10.94 -31.31
N ALA A 242 -21.24 11.04 -32.37
CA ALA A 242 -21.78 9.88 -33.07
C ALA A 242 -20.78 9.26 -34.06
N GLN A 243 -19.93 10.07 -34.69
CA GLN A 243 -18.96 9.66 -35.71
C GLN A 243 -17.53 9.83 -35.20
N ASP A 244 -16.57 9.08 -35.72
CA ASP A 244 -15.16 9.28 -35.38
C ASP A 244 -14.58 10.47 -36.17
N PHE A 245 -14.13 11.53 -35.51
CA PHE A 245 -13.62 12.72 -36.21
C PHE A 245 -12.39 12.42 -37.09
N ARG A 246 -11.67 11.32 -36.84
CA ARG A 246 -10.55 10.87 -37.67
C ARG A 246 -11.01 10.33 -39.03
N GLU A 247 -12.29 10.02 -39.19
CA GLU A 247 -12.91 9.61 -40.45
C GLU A 247 -13.42 10.80 -41.28
N ILE A 248 -13.41 12.01 -40.72
CA ILE A 248 -13.56 13.24 -41.50
C ILE A 248 -12.27 13.43 -42.28
N ASP A 249 -12.33 13.35 -43.60
CA ASP A 249 -11.16 13.37 -44.50
C ASP A 249 -10.01 12.46 -44.01
N PRO A 250 -10.18 11.13 -44.07
CA PRO A 250 -9.21 10.19 -43.49
C PRO A 250 -7.85 10.22 -44.19
N ALA A 251 -7.81 10.67 -45.46
CA ALA A 251 -6.59 10.85 -46.22
C ALA A 251 -5.84 12.15 -45.85
N GLY A 252 -6.49 13.07 -45.13
CA GLY A 252 -5.92 14.36 -44.72
C GLY A 252 -5.54 15.26 -45.89
N LYS A 253 -6.19 15.08 -47.06
CA LYS A 253 -5.86 15.82 -48.29
C LYS A 253 -6.71 17.07 -48.48
N ASP A 254 -7.80 17.22 -47.74
CA ASP A 254 -8.71 18.34 -47.83
C ASP A 254 -8.32 19.43 -46.80
N ALA A 255 -7.68 20.49 -47.30
CA ALA A 255 -7.29 21.63 -46.49
C ALA A 255 -8.50 22.38 -45.88
N GLU A 256 -9.67 22.31 -46.51
CA GLU A 256 -10.92 22.84 -45.94
C GLU A 256 -11.29 22.07 -44.68
N MET A 257 -11.21 20.74 -44.71
CA MET A 257 -11.57 19.90 -43.56
C MET A 257 -10.61 20.03 -42.40
N THR A 258 -9.31 20.15 -42.68
CA THR A 258 -8.32 20.45 -41.63
C THR A 258 -8.58 21.82 -40.99
N THR A 259 -8.98 22.81 -41.77
CA THR A 259 -9.41 24.12 -41.26
C THR A 259 -10.69 23.99 -40.41
N ALA A 260 -11.68 23.25 -40.89
CA ALA A 260 -12.94 23.05 -40.19
C ALA A 260 -12.75 22.33 -38.84
N LEU A 261 -11.87 21.33 -38.78
CA LEU A 261 -11.49 20.65 -37.55
C LEU A 261 -10.74 21.58 -36.58
N ASN A 262 -9.85 22.45 -37.08
CA ASN A 262 -9.18 23.46 -36.24
C ASN A 262 -10.19 24.45 -35.64
N ASP A 263 -11.11 24.97 -36.46
CA ASP A 263 -12.16 25.90 -36.01
C ASP A 263 -13.06 25.25 -34.97
N TYR A 264 -13.46 24.00 -35.22
CA TYR A 264 -14.27 23.22 -34.28
C TYR A 264 -13.53 22.99 -32.96
N GLY A 265 -12.25 22.60 -33.00
CA GLY A 265 -11.40 22.47 -31.81
C GLY A 265 -11.29 23.79 -31.01
N PHE A 266 -11.13 24.92 -31.70
CA PHE A 266 -11.14 26.25 -31.08
C PHE A 266 -12.49 26.55 -30.40
N TRP A 267 -13.61 26.32 -31.09
CA TRP A 267 -14.95 26.54 -30.51
C TRP A 267 -15.23 25.66 -29.29
N LEU A 268 -14.75 24.41 -29.30
CA LEU A 268 -14.81 23.52 -28.13
C LEU A 268 -14.00 24.07 -26.95
N ALA A 269 -12.78 24.56 -27.19
CA ALA A 269 -11.94 25.15 -26.15
C ALA A 269 -12.60 26.39 -25.53
N GLU A 270 -13.25 27.23 -26.35
CA GLU A 270 -13.96 28.42 -25.88
C GLU A 270 -15.19 28.09 -25.04
N SER A 271 -16.00 27.13 -25.51
CA SER A 271 -17.22 26.68 -24.86
C SER A 271 -17.00 25.77 -23.64
N GLY A 272 -15.73 25.51 -23.29
CA GLY A 272 -15.35 24.78 -22.10
C GLY A 272 -15.19 23.28 -22.30
N ASP A 273 -15.37 22.72 -23.50
CA ASP A 273 -15.08 21.31 -23.78
C ASP A 273 -13.60 21.11 -24.15
N THR A 274 -12.75 21.41 -23.17
CA THR A 274 -11.32 21.60 -23.36
C THR A 274 -10.55 20.30 -23.63
N ALA A 275 -11.04 19.17 -23.11
CA ALA A 275 -10.43 17.86 -23.35
C ALA A 275 -10.68 17.38 -24.79
N GLN A 276 -11.91 17.56 -25.29
CA GLN A 276 -12.23 17.23 -26.68
C GLN A 276 -11.51 18.15 -27.67
N ALA A 277 -11.40 19.44 -27.33
CA ALA A 277 -10.61 20.40 -28.09
C ALA A 277 -9.14 19.96 -28.26
N ASP A 278 -8.48 19.58 -27.15
CA ASP A 278 -7.07 19.14 -27.17
C ASP A 278 -6.86 17.92 -28.10
N ARG A 279 -7.77 16.94 -28.04
CA ARG A 279 -7.73 15.75 -28.92
C ARG A 279 -7.84 16.11 -30.39
N ILE A 280 -8.84 16.92 -30.75
CA ILE A 280 -9.09 17.31 -32.14
C ILE A 280 -7.93 18.16 -32.68
N LEU A 281 -7.46 19.13 -31.90
CA LEU A 281 -6.35 19.99 -32.29
C LEU A 281 -5.02 19.22 -32.38
N THR A 282 -4.86 18.15 -31.59
CA THR A 282 -3.73 17.23 -31.75
C THR A 282 -3.79 16.47 -33.07
N ASP A 283 -4.96 16.00 -33.50
CA ASP A 283 -5.11 15.36 -34.81
C ASP A 283 -4.92 16.35 -35.97
N VAL A 284 -5.40 17.59 -35.83
CA VAL A 284 -5.12 18.68 -36.79
C VAL A 284 -3.62 18.86 -36.97
N LEU A 285 -2.86 18.96 -35.87
CA LEU A 285 -1.41 19.11 -35.91
C LEU A 285 -0.68 17.86 -36.41
N ARG A 286 -1.26 16.67 -36.23
CA ARG A 286 -0.76 15.43 -36.82
C ARG A 286 -0.89 15.43 -38.35
N ARG A 287 -2.00 15.98 -38.87
CA ARG A 287 -2.26 16.09 -40.33
C ARG A 287 -1.46 17.23 -40.96
N ASP A 288 -1.41 18.37 -40.30
CA ASP A 288 -0.71 19.57 -40.74
C ASP A 288 0.09 20.20 -39.57
N PRO A 289 1.35 19.75 -39.37
CA PRO A 289 2.23 20.29 -38.33
C PRO A 289 2.63 21.76 -38.55
N SER A 290 2.42 22.30 -39.76
CA SER A 290 2.72 23.68 -40.13
C SER A 290 1.63 24.66 -39.67
N ARG A 291 0.47 24.16 -39.23
CA ARG A 291 -0.70 24.95 -38.83
C ARG A 291 -0.46 25.72 -37.53
N THR A 292 0.19 26.88 -37.62
CA THR A 292 0.55 27.73 -36.46
C THR A 292 -0.63 28.01 -35.53
N ALA A 293 -1.83 28.29 -36.04
CA ALA A 293 -3.02 28.57 -35.23
C ALA A 293 -3.46 27.39 -34.33
N ALA A 294 -3.23 26.14 -34.76
CA ALA A 294 -3.64 24.96 -34.00
C ALA A 294 -2.82 24.81 -32.70
N TYR A 295 -1.53 25.21 -32.70
CA TYR A 295 -0.73 25.26 -31.47
C TYR A 295 -1.31 26.25 -30.46
N LEU A 296 -1.71 27.44 -30.91
CA LEU A 296 -2.30 28.45 -30.03
C LEU A 296 -3.62 27.95 -29.42
N ASN A 297 -4.50 27.40 -30.25
CA ASN A 297 -5.79 26.88 -29.82
C ASN A 297 -5.62 25.73 -28.83
N ARG A 298 -4.64 24.84 -29.06
CA ARG A 298 -4.36 23.70 -28.18
C ARG A 298 -3.73 24.14 -26.85
N ALA A 299 -2.84 25.12 -26.90
CA ALA A 299 -2.28 25.75 -25.71
C ALA A 299 -3.39 26.34 -24.83
N ASP A 300 -4.34 27.08 -25.42
CA ASP A 300 -5.47 27.67 -24.70
C ASP A 300 -6.40 26.61 -24.11
N ALA A 301 -6.66 25.53 -24.84
CA ALA A 301 -7.45 24.40 -24.34
C ALA A 301 -6.77 23.75 -23.11
N ARG A 302 -5.47 23.46 -23.21
CA ARG A 302 -4.67 22.88 -22.11
C ARG A 302 -4.53 23.83 -20.93
N TRP A 303 -4.38 25.13 -21.18
CA TRP A 303 -4.33 26.14 -20.12
C TRP A 303 -5.62 26.19 -19.30
N LYS A 304 -6.78 26.04 -19.95
CA LYS A 304 -8.07 25.90 -19.25
C LYS A 304 -8.22 24.55 -18.53
N GLN A 305 -7.65 23.46 -19.05
CA GLN A 305 -7.67 22.15 -18.37
C GLN A 305 -6.90 22.18 -17.04
N ARG A 306 -5.78 22.91 -16.99
CA ARG A 306 -5.03 23.17 -15.75
C ARG A 306 -5.92 23.75 -14.64
N GLU A 307 -6.91 24.58 -14.97
CA GLU A 307 -7.82 25.19 -13.98
C GLU A 307 -8.85 24.19 -13.43
N LYS A 308 -9.13 23.11 -14.18
CA LYS A 308 -10.15 22.11 -13.82
C LYS A 308 -9.61 20.92 -13.03
N SER A 309 -8.33 20.55 -13.22
CA SER A 309 -7.71 19.40 -12.56
C SER A 309 -6.63 19.83 -11.59
N ARG A 310 -6.85 19.66 -10.27
CA ARG A 310 -5.85 20.01 -9.24
C ARG A 310 -4.63 19.10 -9.30
N GLU A 311 -4.82 17.82 -9.62
CA GLU A 311 -3.76 16.81 -9.66
C GLU A 311 -2.94 16.89 -10.95
N GLU A 312 -3.58 17.12 -12.11
CA GLU A 312 -2.91 17.23 -13.41
C GLU A 312 -2.56 18.69 -13.79
N ARG A 313 -2.67 19.62 -12.83
CA ARG A 313 -2.43 21.04 -13.04
C ARG A 313 -1.07 21.29 -13.71
N ALA A 314 -0.01 20.73 -13.12
CA ALA A 314 1.35 20.91 -13.61
C ALA A 314 1.57 20.30 -15.01
N TYR A 315 0.91 19.17 -15.29
CA TYR A 315 0.99 18.48 -16.58
C TYR A 315 0.41 19.34 -17.71
N TYR A 316 -0.85 19.79 -17.58
CA TYR A 316 -1.46 20.63 -18.59
C TYR A 316 -0.79 22.00 -18.70
N GLU A 317 -0.29 22.55 -17.58
CA GLU A 317 0.46 23.80 -17.57
C GLU A 317 1.75 23.69 -18.40
N ALA A 318 2.51 22.61 -18.23
CA ALA A 318 3.73 22.40 -19.00
C ALA A 318 3.46 22.20 -20.49
N LEU A 319 2.46 21.39 -20.85
CA LEU A 319 2.08 21.17 -22.25
C LEU A 319 1.56 22.46 -22.92
N ALA A 320 0.77 23.26 -22.20
CA ALA A 320 0.28 24.54 -22.71
C ALA A 320 1.43 25.53 -22.95
N ARG A 321 2.37 25.64 -22.01
CA ARG A 321 3.58 26.47 -22.17
C ARG A 321 4.38 26.02 -23.39
N GLU A 322 4.48 24.72 -23.64
CA GLU A 322 5.19 24.22 -24.81
C GLU A 322 4.49 24.56 -26.12
N ASP A 323 3.17 24.39 -26.20
CA ASP A 323 2.42 24.79 -27.40
C ASP A 323 2.52 26.31 -27.64
N TYR A 324 2.54 27.13 -26.59
CA TYR A 324 2.80 28.57 -26.73
C TYR A 324 4.19 28.87 -27.28
N ARG A 325 5.22 28.15 -26.83
CA ARG A 325 6.59 28.24 -27.37
C ARG A 325 6.66 27.85 -28.84
N LEU A 326 5.98 26.76 -29.22
CA LEU A 326 5.90 26.29 -30.60
C LEU A 326 5.16 27.27 -31.51
N TYR A 327 4.08 27.89 -31.02
CA TYR A 327 3.38 28.97 -31.73
C TYR A 327 4.28 30.18 -31.95
N CYS A 328 4.91 30.70 -30.89
CA CYS A 328 5.68 31.94 -31.00
C CYS A 328 6.99 31.74 -31.78
N THR A 329 7.66 30.59 -31.64
CA THR A 329 8.82 30.23 -32.47
C THR A 329 8.49 30.24 -33.96
N ARG A 330 7.33 29.69 -34.37
CA ARG A 330 6.90 29.67 -35.78
C ARG A 330 6.63 31.08 -36.31
N ARG A 331 5.96 31.93 -35.53
CA ARG A 331 5.71 33.33 -35.90
C ARG A 331 7.02 34.10 -36.06
N LEU A 332 7.96 33.94 -35.12
CA LEU A 332 9.29 34.57 -35.20
C LEU A 332 10.07 34.08 -36.42
N ALA A 333 10.07 32.76 -36.70
CA ALA A 333 10.74 32.18 -37.87
C ALA A 333 10.14 32.69 -39.19
N ALA A 334 8.83 32.88 -39.25
CA ALA A 334 8.12 33.47 -40.39
C ALA A 334 8.22 35.00 -40.47
N LYS A 335 8.89 35.66 -39.51
CA LYS A 335 8.96 37.13 -39.37
C LYS A 335 7.58 37.80 -39.23
N GLU A 336 6.63 37.11 -38.62
CA GLU A 336 5.26 37.58 -38.40
C GLU A 336 5.09 38.10 -36.96
N ALA A 337 4.51 39.29 -36.79
CA ALA A 337 4.28 39.88 -35.47
C ALA A 337 3.27 39.08 -34.64
N ILE A 338 3.54 38.78 -33.36
CA ILE A 338 2.56 38.13 -32.48
C ILE A 338 1.52 39.18 -32.05
N PRO A 339 0.21 38.95 -32.23
CA PRO A 339 -0.82 39.91 -31.82
C PRO A 339 -0.70 40.28 -30.33
N GLY A 340 -0.88 41.56 -29.97
CA GLY A 340 -0.56 42.07 -28.63
C GLY A 340 -1.28 41.35 -27.48
N ASN A 341 -2.56 41.01 -27.67
CA ASN A 341 -3.34 40.21 -26.71
C ASN A 341 -2.79 38.78 -26.53
N VAL A 342 -2.34 38.17 -27.64
CA VAL A 342 -1.71 36.84 -27.63
C VAL A 342 -0.33 36.91 -26.99
N ALA A 343 0.47 37.93 -27.31
CA ALA A 343 1.79 38.14 -26.75
C ALA A 343 1.73 38.33 -25.22
N ALA A 344 0.80 39.14 -24.72
CA ALA A 344 0.60 39.35 -23.29
C ALA A 344 0.24 38.03 -22.57
N ARG A 345 -0.66 37.23 -23.15
CA ARG A 345 -1.06 35.93 -22.60
C ARG A 345 0.10 34.92 -22.59
N ILE A 346 0.82 34.79 -23.70
CA ILE A 346 1.98 33.90 -23.78
C ILE A 346 3.07 34.36 -22.81
N GLY A 347 3.33 35.66 -22.74
CA GLY A 347 4.32 36.22 -21.84
C GLY A 347 4.00 35.95 -20.38
N ALA A 348 2.73 36.11 -19.98
CA ALA A 348 2.26 35.73 -18.64
C ALA A 348 2.41 34.22 -18.39
N ALA A 349 2.11 33.37 -19.37
CA ALA A 349 2.22 31.92 -19.23
C ALA A 349 3.67 31.43 -19.14
N LEU A 350 4.60 32.07 -19.86
CA LEU A 350 6.02 31.73 -19.90
C LEU A 350 6.85 32.44 -18.83
N GLY A 351 6.28 33.44 -18.15
CA GLY A 351 7.00 34.30 -17.21
C GLY A 351 8.01 35.22 -17.88
N SER A 352 7.75 35.63 -19.13
CA SER A 352 8.63 36.50 -19.91
C SER A 352 7.84 37.66 -20.53
N PRO A 353 8.15 38.93 -20.23
CA PRO A 353 7.43 40.08 -20.79
C PRO A 353 7.72 40.29 -22.28
N ALA A 354 8.87 39.82 -22.77
CA ALA A 354 9.25 39.86 -24.17
C ALA A 354 9.32 38.44 -24.75
N LEU A 355 8.78 38.24 -25.96
CA LEU A 355 8.78 36.97 -26.68
C LEU A 355 9.86 36.96 -27.76
N ASP A 356 11.10 36.74 -27.33
CA ASP A 356 12.26 36.56 -28.21
C ASP A 356 12.52 35.06 -28.51
N ALA A 357 13.56 34.77 -29.30
CA ALA A 357 13.94 33.41 -29.66
C ALA A 357 14.28 32.53 -28.44
N THR A 358 14.73 33.12 -27.33
CA THR A 358 15.07 32.40 -26.10
C THR A 358 13.83 32.03 -25.31
N ALA A 359 12.92 33.00 -25.10
CA ALA A 359 11.65 32.78 -24.41
C ALA A 359 10.76 31.77 -25.15
N CYS A 360 10.79 31.82 -26.49
CA CYS A 360 9.99 30.96 -27.36
C CYS A 360 10.57 29.57 -27.61
N ARG A 361 11.80 29.28 -27.20
CA ARG A 361 12.47 28.01 -27.51
C ARG A 361 11.71 26.78 -26.97
N PRO A 362 11.27 25.84 -27.83
CA PRO A 362 10.64 24.60 -27.41
C PRO A 362 11.52 23.83 -26.41
N ARG A 363 10.96 23.41 -25.28
CA ARG A 363 11.70 22.69 -24.22
C ARG A 363 11.50 21.18 -24.25
N LEU A 364 10.46 20.69 -24.93
CA LEU A 364 10.12 19.26 -24.96
C LEU A 364 10.80 18.50 -26.12
N ALA A 365 11.36 19.21 -27.11
CA ALA A 365 12.03 18.62 -28.27
C ALA A 365 13.20 17.69 -27.86
N ILE A 366 14.04 18.13 -26.91
CA ILE A 366 15.14 17.31 -26.37
C ILE A 366 14.66 15.98 -25.80
N PHE A 367 13.46 15.94 -25.19
CA PHE A 367 12.90 14.70 -24.65
C PHE A 367 12.44 13.74 -25.75
N GLN A 368 11.94 14.23 -26.88
CA GLN A 368 11.62 13.40 -28.03
C GLN A 368 12.88 12.75 -28.62
N ALA A 369 13.97 13.51 -28.74
CA ALA A 369 15.27 12.99 -29.17
C ALA A 369 15.80 11.91 -28.20
N ILE A 370 15.67 12.12 -26.88
CA ILE A 370 16.00 11.10 -25.86
C ILE A 370 15.12 9.87 -26.02
N GLN A 371 13.82 10.04 -26.28
CA GLN A 371 12.90 8.91 -26.51
C GLN A 371 13.26 8.10 -27.75
N ALA A 372 13.74 8.77 -28.80
CA ALA A 372 14.23 8.14 -30.03
C ALA A 372 15.65 7.55 -29.89
N GLY A 373 16.38 7.90 -28.83
CA GLY A 373 17.79 7.50 -28.65
C GLY A 373 18.77 8.30 -29.53
N ASP A 374 18.35 9.43 -30.07
CA ASP A 374 19.17 10.26 -30.97
C ASP A 374 20.08 11.21 -30.19
N VAL A 375 21.29 10.75 -29.89
CA VAL A 375 22.30 11.52 -29.15
C VAL A 375 22.74 12.77 -29.93
N ASN A 376 22.74 12.73 -31.26
CA ASN A 376 23.18 13.86 -32.07
C ASN A 376 22.15 14.98 -32.05
N ALA A 377 20.85 14.65 -32.13
CA ALA A 377 19.78 15.61 -31.96
C ALA A 377 19.83 16.25 -30.56
N VAL A 378 20.08 15.47 -29.50
CA VAL A 378 20.24 16.03 -28.14
C VAL A 378 21.43 16.98 -28.06
N ARG A 379 22.59 16.62 -28.62
CA ARG A 379 23.75 17.52 -28.69
C ARG A 379 23.45 18.80 -29.46
N ALA A 380 22.71 18.72 -30.57
CA ALA A 380 22.32 19.88 -31.35
C ALA A 380 21.38 20.82 -30.57
N GLU A 381 20.38 20.28 -29.85
CA GLU A 381 19.49 21.07 -28.98
C GLU A 381 20.28 21.79 -27.87
N LEU A 382 21.19 21.07 -27.20
CA LEU A 382 22.05 21.61 -26.15
C LEU A 382 23.01 22.69 -26.70
N ALA A 383 23.69 22.42 -27.81
CA ALA A 383 24.55 23.40 -28.49
C ALA A 383 23.77 24.62 -28.99
N GLY A 384 22.50 24.44 -29.31
CA GLY A 384 21.59 25.52 -29.63
C GLY A 384 21.28 26.43 -28.45
N GLY A 385 21.55 26.03 -27.21
CA GLY A 385 21.24 26.79 -25.98
C GLY A 385 20.03 26.26 -25.19
N GLN A 386 19.61 25.02 -25.42
CA GLN A 386 18.62 24.35 -24.55
C GLN A 386 19.18 24.17 -23.14
N ASP A 387 18.38 24.48 -22.12
CA ASP A 387 18.77 24.27 -20.71
C ASP A 387 18.88 22.76 -20.42
N PRO A 388 20.08 22.22 -20.08
CA PRO A 388 20.30 20.81 -19.78
C PRO A 388 19.55 20.34 -18.53
N ASN A 389 19.14 21.26 -17.65
CA ASN A 389 18.40 21.00 -16.43
C ASN A 389 16.90 21.25 -16.57
N GLY A 390 16.44 21.59 -17.79
CA GLY A 390 15.03 21.71 -18.11
C GLY A 390 14.29 20.40 -17.81
N VAL A 391 13.07 20.54 -17.31
CA VAL A 391 12.18 19.41 -17.00
C VAL A 391 11.01 19.35 -17.99
N ASN A 392 10.54 18.14 -18.26
CA ASN A 392 9.35 17.91 -19.07
C ASN A 392 8.05 18.13 -18.26
N GLU A 393 6.91 17.82 -18.88
CA GLU A 393 5.57 17.93 -18.29
C GLU A 393 5.33 17.07 -17.06
N TYR A 394 6.19 16.08 -16.81
CA TYR A 394 6.16 15.23 -15.62
C TYR A 394 7.15 15.71 -14.53
N GLY A 395 7.79 16.86 -14.74
CA GLY A 395 8.85 17.35 -13.84
C GLY A 395 10.14 16.54 -13.90
N ARG A 396 10.32 15.70 -14.93
CA ARG A 396 11.53 14.88 -15.10
C ARG A 396 12.55 15.63 -15.95
N SER A 397 13.80 15.66 -15.51
CA SER A 397 14.89 16.23 -16.31
C SER A 397 15.25 15.35 -17.50
N ALA A 398 15.90 15.93 -18.50
CA ALA A 398 16.45 15.19 -19.64
C ALA A 398 17.34 14.02 -19.16
N LEU A 399 18.20 14.29 -18.17
CA LEU A 399 19.05 13.29 -17.54
C LEU A 399 18.24 12.17 -16.87
N ALA A 400 17.17 12.48 -16.12
CA ALA A 400 16.32 11.46 -15.50
C ALA A 400 15.67 10.52 -16.52
N VAL A 401 15.19 11.06 -17.65
CA VAL A 401 14.62 10.25 -18.71
C VAL A 401 15.68 9.33 -19.34
N ALA A 402 16.87 9.85 -19.64
CA ALA A 402 17.97 9.07 -20.21
C ALA A 402 18.47 7.96 -19.26
N VAL A 403 18.57 8.26 -17.95
CA VAL A 403 18.94 7.28 -16.91
C VAL A 403 17.92 6.17 -16.82
N SER A 404 16.62 6.48 -16.76
CA SER A 404 15.55 5.48 -16.69
C SER A 404 15.51 4.53 -17.89
N ARG A 405 15.97 5.01 -19.05
CA ARG A 405 16.08 4.26 -20.31
C ARG A 405 17.42 3.55 -20.48
N LYS A 406 18.33 3.67 -19.51
CA LYS A 406 19.67 3.07 -19.51
C LYS A 406 20.53 3.47 -20.72
N GLN A 407 20.37 4.70 -21.24
CA GLN A 407 21.07 5.19 -22.43
C GLN A 407 22.43 5.81 -22.06
N LEU A 408 23.49 5.00 -22.04
CA LEU A 408 24.81 5.40 -21.54
C LEU A 408 25.41 6.64 -22.25
N GLU A 409 25.44 6.62 -23.58
CA GLU A 409 25.98 7.74 -24.38
C GLU A 409 25.14 9.01 -24.25
N MET A 410 23.81 8.87 -24.11
CA MET A 410 22.90 10.00 -23.91
C MET A 410 23.16 10.66 -22.55
N VAL A 411 23.33 9.86 -21.51
CA VAL A 411 23.66 10.32 -20.16
C VAL A 411 24.98 11.07 -20.17
N ARG A 412 26.02 10.54 -20.84
CA ARG A 412 27.29 11.24 -20.99
C ARG A 412 27.13 12.60 -21.67
N ALA A 413 26.44 12.66 -22.81
CA ALA A 413 26.22 13.92 -23.52
C ALA A 413 25.48 14.97 -22.69
N LEU A 414 24.51 14.56 -21.87
CA LEU A 414 23.78 15.46 -20.97
C LEU A 414 24.64 15.95 -19.80
N LEU A 415 25.44 15.06 -19.19
CA LEU A 415 26.36 15.41 -18.12
C LEU A 415 27.47 16.36 -18.62
N ASP A 416 28.04 16.10 -19.79
CA ASP A 416 29.05 16.96 -20.43
C ASP A 416 28.51 18.37 -20.71
N ALA A 417 27.20 18.50 -20.94
CA ALA A 417 26.52 19.78 -21.12
C ALA A 417 26.10 20.45 -19.80
N GLY A 418 26.43 19.89 -18.63
CA GLY A 418 26.16 20.48 -17.31
C GLY A 418 24.80 20.09 -16.69
N ALA A 419 24.23 18.94 -17.08
CA ALA A 419 23.07 18.38 -16.40
C ALA A 419 23.43 17.96 -14.96
N LYS A 420 22.58 18.31 -13.99
CA LYS A 420 22.75 18.00 -12.57
C LYS A 420 22.46 16.53 -12.27
N ALA A 421 23.43 15.83 -11.69
CA ALA A 421 23.33 14.40 -11.39
C ALA A 421 22.62 14.08 -10.05
N ASP A 422 22.24 15.09 -9.27
CA ASP A 422 21.59 14.97 -7.96
C ASP A 422 20.06 15.09 -8.00
N GLY A 423 19.47 15.23 -9.19
CA GLY A 423 18.03 15.35 -9.38
C GLY A 423 17.24 14.07 -9.04
N PRO A 424 15.91 14.17 -8.87
CA PRO A 424 15.06 13.00 -8.72
C PRO A 424 14.63 12.41 -10.06
N ASP A 425 14.30 11.12 -10.05
CA ASP A 425 13.58 10.39 -11.08
C ASP A 425 12.37 9.70 -10.44
N ASN A 426 11.17 10.25 -10.67
CA ASN A 426 9.92 9.76 -10.08
C ASN A 426 9.97 9.59 -8.55
N GLY A 427 10.61 10.53 -7.86
CA GLY A 427 10.75 10.52 -6.39
C GLY A 427 11.91 9.68 -5.86
N PHE A 428 12.71 9.04 -6.72
CA PHE A 428 13.96 8.36 -6.37
C PHE A 428 15.17 9.18 -6.81
N SER A 429 16.37 8.89 -6.30
CA SER A 429 17.59 9.51 -6.83
C SER A 429 17.98 8.92 -8.19
N LEU A 430 18.71 9.68 -9.02
CA LEU A 430 19.24 9.14 -10.28
C LEU A 430 20.12 7.91 -10.08
N VAL A 431 20.93 7.86 -9.02
CA VAL A 431 21.73 6.68 -8.66
C VAL A 431 20.82 5.46 -8.43
N ALA A 432 19.69 5.64 -7.72
CA ALA A 432 18.73 4.57 -7.49
C ALA A 432 18.16 4.01 -8.79
N SER A 433 17.78 4.88 -9.73
CA SER A 433 17.29 4.52 -11.06
C SER A 433 18.37 3.92 -11.96
N ALA A 434 19.64 4.25 -11.73
CA ALA A 434 20.76 3.75 -12.52
C ALA A 434 21.17 2.32 -12.16
N LEU A 435 20.92 1.87 -10.93
CA LEU A 435 21.27 0.52 -10.49
C LEU A 435 20.62 -0.57 -11.37
N PRO A 436 21.33 -1.70 -11.61
CA PRO A 436 20.84 -2.80 -12.42
C PRO A 436 19.71 -3.57 -11.72
N ASP A 437 18.89 -4.24 -12.51
CA ASP A 437 17.93 -5.23 -12.02
C ASP A 437 18.68 -6.46 -11.47
N ALA A 438 18.10 -7.16 -10.51
CA ALA A 438 18.65 -8.40 -9.96
C ALA A 438 18.92 -9.48 -11.02
N LYS A 439 18.22 -9.42 -12.16
CA LYS A 439 18.38 -10.37 -13.28
C LYS A 439 19.48 -9.98 -14.29
N ASP A 440 20.13 -8.83 -14.13
CA ASP A 440 21.18 -8.38 -15.04
C ASP A 440 22.49 -9.15 -14.80
N THR A 441 22.82 -10.05 -15.71
CA THR A 441 23.99 -10.95 -15.61
C THR A 441 25.24 -10.42 -16.28
N ARG A 442 25.22 -9.18 -16.80
CA ARG A 442 26.40 -8.56 -17.41
C ARG A 442 27.55 -8.39 -16.41
N PRO A 443 28.79 -8.24 -16.88
CA PRO A 443 29.94 -7.94 -16.02
C PRO A 443 29.68 -6.73 -15.11
N ALA A 444 30.23 -6.75 -13.89
CA ALA A 444 30.01 -5.71 -12.89
C ALA A 444 30.32 -4.29 -13.42
N ALA A 445 31.41 -4.15 -14.19
CA ALA A 445 31.79 -2.89 -14.82
C ALA A 445 30.71 -2.36 -15.78
N GLU A 446 30.06 -3.22 -16.55
CA GLU A 446 29.03 -2.82 -17.51
C GLU A 446 27.68 -2.53 -16.84
N ARG A 447 27.26 -3.37 -15.90
CA ARG A 447 25.97 -3.20 -15.21
C ARG A 447 25.94 -1.97 -14.30
N TYR A 448 27.08 -1.55 -13.76
CA TYR A 448 27.21 -0.36 -12.91
C TYR A 448 27.72 0.88 -13.63
N ALA A 449 28.13 0.79 -14.91
CA ALA A 449 28.67 1.92 -15.67
C ALA A 449 27.80 3.20 -15.60
N LEU A 450 26.47 3.03 -15.63
CA LEU A 450 25.55 4.15 -15.54
C LEU A 450 25.55 4.81 -14.16
N ALA A 451 25.57 4.01 -13.08
CA ALA A 451 25.65 4.53 -11.72
C ALA A 451 27.01 5.18 -11.46
N ASP A 452 28.10 4.58 -11.97
CA ASP A 452 29.45 5.13 -11.87
C ASP A 452 29.58 6.49 -12.55
N MET A 453 28.99 6.68 -13.75
CA MET A 453 28.99 8.00 -14.40
C MET A 453 28.27 9.06 -13.58
N LEU A 454 27.11 8.72 -12.99
CA LEU A 454 26.36 9.67 -12.17
C LEU A 454 27.13 10.04 -10.90
N ILE A 455 27.71 9.05 -10.21
CA ILE A 455 28.51 9.27 -9.00
C ILE A 455 29.75 10.12 -9.33
N ALA A 456 30.43 9.85 -10.45
CA ALA A 456 31.57 10.64 -10.92
C ALA A 456 31.16 12.09 -11.25
N ALA A 457 29.92 12.31 -11.70
CA ALA A 457 29.34 13.63 -11.91
C ALA A 457 28.76 14.27 -10.62
N GLY A 458 29.03 13.70 -9.45
CA GLY A 458 28.66 14.26 -8.15
C GLY A 458 27.30 13.82 -7.61
N ALA A 459 26.67 12.79 -8.18
CA ALA A 459 25.41 12.26 -7.65
C ALA A 459 25.63 11.64 -6.25
N PRO A 460 24.83 12.01 -5.23
CA PRO A 460 25.00 11.50 -3.89
C PRO A 460 24.59 10.03 -3.78
N VAL A 461 25.48 9.18 -3.28
CA VAL A 461 25.20 7.75 -2.99
C VAL A 461 24.16 7.61 -1.87
N ASP A 462 24.19 8.51 -0.90
CA ASP A 462 23.26 8.58 0.24
C ASP A 462 22.04 9.46 -0.01
N ALA A 463 21.72 9.72 -1.28
CA ALA A 463 20.54 10.50 -1.65
C ALA A 463 19.27 9.96 -0.97
N LEU A 464 18.45 10.90 -0.51
CA LEU A 464 17.14 10.60 0.04
C LEU A 464 16.11 10.52 -1.09
N ASP A 465 15.15 9.62 -0.95
CA ASP A 465 13.95 9.65 -1.78
C ASP A 465 12.96 10.75 -1.35
N SER A 466 11.83 10.86 -2.05
CA SER A 466 10.76 11.82 -1.74
C SER A 466 10.16 11.68 -0.34
N ASN A 467 10.37 10.55 0.35
CA ASN A 467 9.90 10.30 1.70
C ASN A 467 10.99 10.58 2.76
N GLY A 468 12.20 10.99 2.35
CA GLY A 468 13.34 11.19 3.23
C GLY A 468 14.05 9.88 3.63
N THR A 469 13.87 8.80 2.86
CA THR A 469 14.51 7.50 3.12
C THR A 469 15.83 7.40 2.34
N PRO A 470 16.97 7.08 2.99
CA PRO A 470 18.23 6.84 2.30
C PRO A 470 18.14 5.69 1.28
N LEU A 471 18.85 5.81 0.15
CA LEU A 471 18.86 4.79 -0.90
C LEU A 471 19.18 3.39 -0.37
N LEU A 472 20.23 3.25 0.44
CA LEU A 472 20.64 1.94 0.96
C LEU A 472 19.55 1.34 1.90
N MET A 473 18.86 2.16 2.69
CA MET A 473 17.74 1.73 3.55
C MET A 473 16.59 1.14 2.71
N ARG A 474 16.21 1.84 1.64
CA ARG A 474 15.17 1.36 0.71
C ARG A 474 15.56 0.03 0.09
N ARG A 475 16.83 -0.12 -0.32
CA ARG A 475 17.33 -1.36 -0.95
C ARG A 475 17.32 -2.53 0.02
N ILE A 476 17.74 -2.36 1.28
CA ILE A 476 17.67 -3.43 2.29
C ILE A 476 16.21 -3.87 2.52
N SER A 477 15.30 -2.91 2.65
CA SER A 477 13.91 -3.16 3.05
C SER A 477 13.06 -3.81 1.95
N TYR A 478 13.25 -3.40 0.68
CA TYR A 478 12.38 -3.82 -0.43
C TYR A 478 13.08 -4.63 -1.53
N TYR A 479 14.41 -4.58 -1.60
CA TYR A 479 15.20 -5.18 -2.70
C TYR A 479 16.40 -5.97 -2.17
N SER A 480 16.27 -6.57 -0.98
CA SER A 480 17.37 -7.26 -0.28
C SER A 480 17.98 -8.41 -1.07
N ASP A 481 17.21 -8.99 -1.99
CA ASP A 481 17.67 -10.10 -2.83
C ASP A 481 18.67 -9.62 -3.91
N SER A 482 18.73 -8.32 -4.19
CA SER A 482 19.74 -7.69 -5.06
C SER A 482 21.06 -7.48 -4.31
N LYS A 483 21.69 -8.57 -3.85
CA LYS A 483 22.89 -8.53 -2.98
C LYS A 483 24.01 -7.67 -3.54
N ASP A 484 24.29 -7.79 -4.83
CA ASP A 484 25.35 -7.04 -5.51
C ASP A 484 25.13 -5.52 -5.44
N ASN A 485 23.89 -5.05 -5.54
CA ASN A 485 23.56 -3.62 -5.42
C ASN A 485 23.84 -3.10 -4.01
N LEU A 486 23.55 -3.90 -2.98
CA LEU A 486 23.84 -3.53 -1.60
C LEU A 486 25.36 -3.41 -1.34
N VAL A 487 26.12 -4.39 -1.83
CA VAL A 487 27.58 -4.39 -1.73
C VAL A 487 28.19 -3.22 -2.50
N TYR A 488 27.77 -3.02 -3.76
CA TYR A 488 28.22 -1.93 -4.60
C TYR A 488 28.02 -0.55 -3.95
N LEU A 489 26.83 -0.28 -3.41
CA LEU A 489 26.55 1.00 -2.76
C LEU A 489 27.47 1.24 -1.56
N LEU A 490 27.70 0.20 -0.74
CA LEU A 490 28.60 0.27 0.41
C LEU A 490 30.07 0.45 -0.02
N GLU A 491 30.49 -0.12 -1.15
CA GLU A 491 31.81 0.11 -1.75
C GLU A 491 31.97 1.53 -2.31
N LYS A 492 30.89 2.13 -2.82
CA LYS A 492 30.87 3.53 -3.26
C LYS A 492 30.74 4.55 -2.13
N GLY A 493 30.83 4.11 -0.88
CA GLY A 493 30.88 5.00 0.29
C GLY A 493 29.53 5.35 0.88
N ALA A 494 28.47 4.56 0.60
CA ALA A 494 27.19 4.72 1.31
C ALA A 494 27.41 4.65 2.84
N ASN A 495 26.82 5.58 3.58
CA ASN A 495 26.97 5.66 5.02
C ASN A 495 26.34 4.44 5.72
N PRO A 496 27.13 3.58 6.40
CA PRO A 496 26.61 2.38 7.08
C PRO A 496 25.73 2.73 8.30
N ASN A 497 25.79 3.97 8.77
CA ASN A 497 24.99 4.52 9.87
C ASN A 497 23.85 5.44 9.37
N ALA A 498 23.50 5.39 8.08
CA ALA A 498 22.38 6.16 7.56
C ALA A 498 21.08 5.86 8.33
N ARG A 499 20.26 6.90 8.52
CA ARG A 499 19.00 6.84 9.25
C ARG A 499 17.88 7.40 8.39
N GLU A 500 16.69 6.79 8.47
CA GLU A 500 15.48 7.37 7.89
C GLU A 500 14.92 8.47 8.81
N LYS A 501 13.87 9.17 8.36
CA LYS A 501 13.29 10.34 9.05
C LYS A 501 12.91 10.11 10.52
N ASN A 502 12.50 8.91 10.90
CA ASN A 502 12.16 8.57 12.29
C ASN A 502 13.39 8.21 13.16
N GLY A 503 14.59 8.20 12.58
CA GLY A 503 15.85 7.86 13.24
C GLY A 503 16.27 6.38 13.15
N ARG A 504 15.44 5.51 12.56
CA ARG A 504 15.74 4.09 12.37
C ARG A 504 16.96 3.91 11.45
N SER A 505 17.94 3.12 11.92
CA SER A 505 19.22 2.88 11.21
C SER A 505 19.16 1.68 10.26
N LEU A 506 20.14 1.59 9.34
CA LEU A 506 20.27 0.46 8.40
C LEU A 506 20.31 -0.91 9.10
N LEU A 507 20.93 -1.02 10.29
CA LEU A 507 20.96 -2.27 11.03
C LEU A 507 19.58 -2.71 11.53
N HIS A 508 18.68 -1.79 11.86
CA HIS A 508 17.29 -2.16 12.17
C HIS A 508 16.57 -2.74 10.95
N ALA A 509 16.90 -2.33 9.74
CA ALA A 509 16.33 -2.91 8.52
C ALA A 509 17.00 -4.23 8.15
N ALA A 510 18.32 -4.33 8.31
CA ALA A 510 19.06 -5.56 8.01
C ALA A 510 18.72 -6.70 8.99
N LEU A 511 18.41 -6.41 10.25
CA LEU A 511 18.05 -7.44 11.24
C LEU A 511 16.57 -7.80 11.28
N GLN A 512 15.72 -7.18 10.47
CA GLN A 512 14.29 -7.54 10.37
C GLN A 512 14.04 -8.94 9.81
N THR A 513 15.02 -9.56 9.18
CA THR A 513 14.87 -10.91 8.67
C THR A 513 16.23 -11.62 8.61
N PRO A 514 16.32 -12.90 9.02
CA PRO A 514 17.58 -13.65 8.99
C PRO A 514 18.25 -13.68 7.60
N LYS A 515 17.45 -13.60 6.51
CA LYS A 515 18.00 -13.58 5.14
C LYS A 515 18.95 -12.40 4.87
N ASN A 516 18.93 -11.36 5.70
CA ASN A 516 19.72 -10.15 5.55
C ASN A 516 20.93 -10.09 6.52
N PHE A 517 21.16 -11.09 7.37
CA PHE A 517 22.28 -11.10 8.33
C PHE A 517 23.64 -10.97 7.65
N TRP A 518 23.84 -11.61 6.50
CA TRP A 518 25.06 -11.46 5.70
C TRP A 518 25.36 -9.99 5.34
N PHE A 519 24.33 -9.15 5.20
CA PHE A 519 24.51 -7.72 4.94
C PHE A 519 24.65 -6.92 6.23
N ALA A 520 23.99 -7.33 7.31
CA ALA A 520 24.24 -6.76 8.65
C ALA A 520 25.71 -6.92 9.05
N GLU A 521 26.31 -8.09 8.82
CA GLU A 521 27.75 -8.37 8.97
C GLU A 521 28.61 -7.35 8.19
N LYS A 522 28.25 -7.09 6.92
CA LYS A 522 28.96 -6.11 6.10
C LYS A 522 28.82 -4.67 6.61
N LEU A 523 27.63 -4.31 7.10
CA LEU A 523 27.40 -3.00 7.71
C LEU A 523 28.26 -2.84 8.98
N LEU A 524 28.27 -3.86 9.85
CA LEU A 524 29.09 -3.88 11.07
C LEU A 524 30.60 -3.80 10.75
N ALA A 525 31.06 -4.55 9.74
CA ALA A 525 32.44 -4.47 9.26
C ALA A 525 32.82 -3.08 8.70
N ARG A 526 31.84 -2.25 8.34
CA ARG A 526 32.03 -0.84 7.95
C ARG A 526 31.74 0.15 9.07
N GLY A 527 31.60 -0.30 10.32
CA GLY A 527 31.41 0.55 11.50
C GLY A 527 29.97 0.98 11.74
N ALA A 528 28.98 0.20 11.27
CA ALA A 528 27.60 0.41 11.69
C ALA A 528 27.45 0.18 13.21
N ASP A 529 26.72 1.06 13.87
CA ASP A 529 26.49 1.00 15.32
C ASP A 529 25.37 0.01 15.66
N ILE A 530 25.73 -1.16 16.20
CA ILE A 530 24.78 -2.20 16.66
C ILE A 530 23.84 -1.70 17.77
N ASN A 531 24.22 -0.63 18.48
CA ASN A 531 23.46 -0.01 19.55
C ASN A 531 22.75 1.28 19.13
N ALA A 532 22.68 1.55 17.82
CA ALA A 532 21.99 2.72 17.30
C ALA A 532 20.53 2.72 17.81
N ALA A 533 20.16 3.71 18.61
CA ALA A 533 18.81 3.83 19.16
C ALA A 533 18.00 4.90 18.42
N TYR A 534 16.68 4.71 18.31
CA TYR A 534 15.74 5.72 17.82
C TYR A 534 14.41 5.66 18.57
N ILE A 535 13.61 6.74 18.51
CA ILE A 535 12.29 6.73 19.15
C ILE A 535 11.32 6.00 18.24
N ARG A 536 10.90 4.80 18.64
CA ARG A 536 9.93 3.99 17.87
C ARG A 536 8.52 4.54 18.01
N MET A 537 8.13 4.92 19.24
CA MET A 537 6.82 5.47 19.57
C MET A 537 6.83 6.18 20.93
N TYR A 538 5.70 6.76 21.30
CA TYR A 538 5.47 7.38 22.61
C TYR A 538 4.33 6.67 23.34
N TYR A 539 4.51 6.41 24.63
CA TYR A 539 3.44 5.98 25.54
C TYR A 539 3.16 7.12 26.51
N GLY A 540 2.09 7.88 26.25
CA GLY A 540 1.89 9.16 26.91
C GLY A 540 3.06 10.12 26.65
N ASN A 541 3.75 10.54 27.71
CA ASN A 541 4.93 11.41 27.63
C ASN A 541 6.27 10.65 27.64
N SER A 542 6.25 9.31 27.72
CA SER A 542 7.45 8.48 27.77
C SER A 542 7.87 8.03 26.36
N PRO A 543 9.04 8.46 25.86
CA PRO A 543 9.57 7.95 24.60
C PRO A 543 10.09 6.52 24.78
N MET A 544 9.79 5.65 23.80
CA MET A 544 10.39 4.31 23.70
C MET A 544 11.57 4.36 22.73
N TRP A 545 12.79 4.23 23.27
CA TRP A 545 14.02 4.11 22.50
C TRP A 545 14.26 2.66 22.11
N GLU A 546 14.21 2.41 20.82
CA GLU A 546 14.40 1.08 20.24
C GLU A 546 15.81 0.95 19.68
N THR A 547 16.48 -0.16 20.03
CA THR A 547 17.73 -0.62 19.43
C THR A 547 17.45 -1.86 18.56
N PRO A 548 18.40 -2.31 17.72
CA PRO A 548 18.24 -3.55 16.99
C PRO A 548 17.98 -4.77 17.89
N LEU A 549 18.61 -4.82 19.08
CA LEU A 549 18.38 -5.87 20.08
C LEU A 549 16.97 -5.79 20.70
N LEU A 550 16.53 -4.62 21.16
CA LEU A 550 15.19 -4.49 21.75
C LEU A 550 14.09 -4.76 20.71
N SER A 551 14.27 -4.28 19.47
CA SER A 551 13.38 -4.62 18.36
C SER A 551 13.36 -6.13 18.08
N ALA A 552 14.47 -6.83 18.29
CA ALA A 552 14.55 -8.28 18.13
C ALA A 552 13.79 -9.02 19.23
N LEU A 553 13.92 -8.59 20.48
CA LEU A 553 13.23 -9.18 21.63
C LEU A 553 11.70 -8.97 21.58
N ARG A 554 11.22 -7.92 20.91
CA ARG A 554 9.77 -7.64 20.79
C ARG A 554 9.00 -8.58 19.87
N GLU A 555 9.66 -9.31 18.97
CA GLU A 555 9.03 -10.27 18.05
C GLU A 555 8.65 -11.58 18.75
N PHE A 556 8.09 -11.47 19.95
CA PHE A 556 7.62 -12.60 20.72
C PHE A 556 6.57 -13.36 19.88
N PRO A 557 6.83 -14.63 19.50
CA PRO A 557 5.88 -15.40 18.73
C PRO A 557 4.68 -15.69 19.65
N GLY A 558 3.58 -14.96 19.44
CA GLY A 558 2.32 -15.29 20.07
C GLY A 558 1.96 -16.75 19.79
N GLY A 559 1.39 -17.42 20.79
CA GLY A 559 0.95 -18.81 20.70
C GLY A 559 0.34 -19.26 22.03
N ASP A 560 -0.48 -20.30 21.99
CA ASP A 560 -1.10 -20.85 23.20
C ASP A 560 -0.03 -21.30 24.19
N LEU A 561 -0.18 -20.89 25.46
CA LEU A 561 0.63 -21.43 26.54
C LEU A 561 0.26 -22.91 26.70
N THR A 562 1.22 -23.79 26.49
CA THR A 562 1.07 -25.24 26.67
C THR A 562 2.10 -25.76 27.69
N PRO A 563 1.93 -26.97 28.25
CA PRO A 563 2.89 -27.51 29.21
C PRO A 563 4.32 -27.64 28.64
N ALA A 564 4.44 -27.82 27.33
CA ALA A 564 5.71 -27.93 26.62
C ALA A 564 6.19 -26.60 25.99
N ALA A 565 5.45 -25.50 26.15
CA ALA A 565 5.75 -24.24 25.47
C ALA A 565 7.08 -23.65 25.94
N THR A 566 8.10 -23.74 25.09
CA THR A 566 9.31 -22.94 25.15
C THR A 566 9.40 -22.12 23.89
N TYR A 567 9.45 -20.80 24.01
CA TYR A 567 9.56 -19.94 22.85
C TYR A 567 11.03 -19.87 22.44
N ALA A 568 11.30 -20.18 21.17
CA ALA A 568 12.65 -20.08 20.63
C ALA A 568 13.11 -18.62 20.69
N VAL A 569 14.34 -18.40 21.17
CA VAL A 569 14.97 -17.08 21.10
C VAL A 569 15.21 -16.78 19.61
N PRO A 570 14.71 -15.66 19.06
CA PRO A 570 14.88 -15.35 17.65
C PRO A 570 16.36 -15.24 17.30
N GLU A 571 16.78 -15.78 16.14
CA GLU A 571 18.18 -15.78 15.70
C GLU A 571 18.79 -14.37 15.69
N ARG A 572 17.97 -13.33 15.49
CA ARG A 572 18.38 -11.92 15.53
C ARG A 572 18.82 -11.43 16.92
N VAL A 573 18.27 -12.00 18.00
CA VAL A 573 18.70 -11.69 19.36
C VAL A 573 20.11 -12.25 19.56
N THR A 574 20.30 -13.53 19.21
CA THR A 574 21.61 -14.18 19.23
C THR A 574 22.62 -13.44 18.36
N PHE A 575 22.23 -13.04 17.14
CA PHE A 575 23.08 -12.26 16.25
C PHE A 575 23.49 -10.93 16.87
N ALA A 576 22.54 -10.15 17.41
CA ALA A 576 22.83 -8.85 18.00
C ALA A 576 23.79 -8.97 19.20
N LEU A 577 23.55 -9.92 20.11
CA LEU A 577 24.41 -10.16 21.27
C LEU A 577 25.81 -10.62 20.86
N ALA A 578 25.93 -11.52 19.89
CA ALA A 578 27.22 -11.97 19.37
C ALA A 578 28.06 -10.83 18.76
N HIS A 579 27.41 -9.75 18.33
CA HIS A 579 28.03 -8.55 17.76
C HIS A 579 28.14 -7.38 18.74
N GLY A 580 28.00 -7.62 20.04
CA GLY A 580 28.21 -6.60 21.07
C GLY A 580 27.06 -5.61 21.24
N ALA A 581 25.83 -6.02 20.90
CA ALA A 581 24.65 -5.28 21.34
C ALA A 581 24.64 -5.23 22.87
N ASP A 582 24.50 -4.04 23.42
CA ASP A 582 24.46 -3.77 24.85
C ASP A 582 22.98 -3.65 25.28
N PRO A 583 22.46 -4.61 26.04
CA PRO A 583 21.09 -4.58 26.54
C PRO A 583 20.79 -3.34 27.39
N ALA A 584 21.79 -2.67 27.97
CA ALA A 584 21.58 -1.44 28.73
C ALA A 584 21.18 -0.24 27.84
N VAL A 585 21.31 -0.32 26.52
CA VAL A 585 20.97 0.78 25.60
C VAL A 585 19.53 0.70 25.11
N GLY A 586 18.81 1.83 25.23
CA GLY A 586 17.43 1.99 24.77
C GLY A 586 16.43 1.99 25.93
N GLY A 587 15.25 1.42 25.71
CA GLY A 587 14.19 1.32 26.72
C GLY A 587 13.34 2.58 26.83
N TYR A 588 12.58 2.67 27.92
CA TYR A 588 11.71 3.82 28.18
C TYR A 588 12.45 4.96 28.85
N GLY A 589 12.28 6.17 28.33
CA GLY A 589 12.70 7.40 29.01
C GLY A 589 11.62 7.94 29.95
N ALA A 590 12.05 8.58 31.04
CA ALA A 590 11.15 9.18 32.02
C ALA A 590 10.32 10.34 31.42
N THR A 591 10.93 11.12 30.53
CA THR A 591 10.28 12.28 29.87
C THR A 591 10.84 12.49 28.46
N LYS A 592 10.24 13.40 27.69
CA LYS A 592 10.79 13.83 26.39
C LYS A 592 12.13 14.56 26.55
N GLU A 593 12.32 15.22 27.70
CA GLU A 593 13.45 16.10 28.00
C GLU A 593 14.64 15.36 28.64
N LYS A 594 14.39 14.21 29.29
CA LYS A 594 15.41 13.33 29.89
C LYS A 594 15.26 11.90 29.35
N PRO A 595 16.01 11.54 28.29
CA PRO A 595 16.02 10.19 27.76
C PRO A 595 16.88 9.30 28.65
N ASP A 596 16.38 8.95 29.83
CA ASP A 596 16.99 7.91 30.64
C ASP A 596 16.90 6.60 29.86
N ARG A 597 18.05 5.99 29.54
CA ARG A 597 18.12 4.78 28.74
C ARG A 597 18.23 3.57 29.67
N ASN A 598 17.15 3.21 30.35
CA ASN A 598 17.14 1.96 31.11
C ASN A 598 16.82 0.77 30.20
N GLY A 599 17.72 0.51 29.24
CA GLY A 599 17.51 -0.54 28.24
C GLY A 599 17.45 -1.94 28.88
N LEU A 600 18.19 -2.16 29.96
CA LEU A 600 18.28 -3.48 30.59
C LEU A 600 16.95 -3.85 31.24
N ASP A 601 16.27 -2.91 31.89
CA ASP A 601 14.94 -3.13 32.47
C ASP A 601 13.92 -3.57 31.42
N GLU A 602 13.90 -2.90 30.27
CA GLU A 602 13.04 -3.28 29.14
C GLU A 602 13.46 -4.63 28.53
N GLY A 603 14.77 -4.84 28.31
CA GLY A 603 15.31 -6.07 27.74
C GLY A 603 14.95 -7.30 28.59
N LEU A 604 15.10 -7.20 29.91
CA LEU A 604 14.72 -8.26 30.85
C LEU A 604 13.20 -8.49 30.87
N SER A 605 12.40 -7.43 30.82
CA SER A 605 10.93 -7.52 30.73
C SER A 605 10.47 -8.26 29.47
N LEU A 606 11.07 -7.94 28.32
CA LEU A 606 10.78 -8.61 27.06
C LEU A 606 11.26 -10.08 27.09
N ALA A 607 12.45 -10.34 27.62
CA ALA A 607 13.08 -11.65 27.69
C ALA A 607 12.33 -12.62 28.64
N ALA A 608 11.79 -12.11 29.75
CA ALA A 608 11.01 -12.91 30.70
C ALA A 608 9.84 -13.66 30.04
N ARG A 609 9.29 -13.11 28.94
CA ARG A 609 8.17 -13.71 28.21
C ARG A 609 8.55 -14.95 27.40
N TYR A 610 9.83 -15.12 27.07
CA TYR A 610 10.32 -16.28 26.30
C TYR A 610 10.43 -17.56 27.14
N LEU A 611 10.40 -17.44 28.47
CA LEU A 611 10.49 -18.59 29.39
C LEU A 611 11.79 -19.37 29.22
N GLN A 612 12.86 -18.63 28.90
CA GLN A 612 14.23 -19.11 28.72
C GLN A 612 15.12 -18.48 29.79
N PRO A 613 15.35 -19.17 30.93
CA PRO A 613 16.19 -18.63 31.99
C PRO A 613 17.58 -18.20 31.50
N GLY A 614 18.19 -18.99 30.60
CA GLY A 614 19.50 -18.67 30.03
C GLY A 614 19.56 -17.39 29.19
N LEU A 615 18.43 -16.90 28.67
CA LEU A 615 18.39 -15.60 27.99
C LEU A 615 18.58 -14.45 28.98
N ILE A 616 18.08 -14.58 30.21
CA ILE A 616 18.33 -13.58 31.27
C ILE A 616 19.83 -13.50 31.55
N ASP A 617 20.48 -14.65 31.71
CA ASP A 617 21.93 -14.73 31.95
C ASP A 617 22.73 -14.05 30.82
N GLN A 618 22.36 -14.33 29.56
CA GLN A 618 22.99 -13.73 28.38
C GLN A 618 22.86 -12.21 28.34
N LEU A 619 21.66 -11.67 28.64
CA LEU A 619 21.44 -10.23 28.64
C LEU A 619 22.21 -9.54 29.76
N VAL A 620 22.17 -10.09 30.98
CA VAL A 620 22.90 -9.53 32.13
C VAL A 620 24.41 -9.56 31.87
N GLN A 621 24.93 -10.65 31.30
CA GLN A 621 26.35 -10.77 30.97
C GLN A 621 26.81 -9.80 29.88
N ALA A 622 25.96 -9.55 28.88
CA ALA A 622 26.27 -8.62 27.78
C ALA A 622 26.10 -7.15 28.17
N ALA A 623 25.33 -6.85 29.22
CA ALA A 623 25.00 -5.48 29.61
C ALA A 623 26.16 -4.76 30.28
N ARG A 624 26.34 -3.49 29.88
CA ARG A 624 27.08 -2.53 30.72
C ARG A 624 26.25 -2.16 31.96
N PRO A 625 26.86 -1.57 32.99
CA PRO A 625 26.12 -1.10 34.15
C PRO A 625 24.93 -0.21 33.72
N PRO A 626 23.70 -0.51 34.20
CA PRO A 626 22.53 0.24 33.79
C PRO A 626 22.61 1.69 34.29
N GLN A 627 22.08 2.62 33.50
CA GLN A 627 22.12 4.06 33.83
C GLN A 627 21.17 4.43 34.97
N ALA A 628 20.17 3.60 35.22
CA ALA A 628 19.21 3.73 36.30
C ALA A 628 19.02 2.36 36.98
N PRO A 629 18.62 2.32 38.26
CA PRO A 629 18.27 1.07 38.94
C PRO A 629 17.18 0.30 38.18
N LEU A 630 17.25 -1.04 38.23
CA LEU A 630 16.18 -1.89 37.71
C LEU A 630 14.89 -1.67 38.51
N SER A 631 13.76 -1.81 37.84
CA SER A 631 12.42 -1.67 38.40
C SER A 631 11.79 -3.05 38.62
N THR A 632 10.57 -3.09 39.18
CA THR A 632 9.83 -4.36 39.34
C THR A 632 9.21 -4.88 38.02
N GLU A 633 9.30 -4.11 36.92
CA GLU A 633 8.69 -4.43 35.61
C GLU A 633 9.11 -5.80 35.05
N PRO A 634 10.39 -6.23 35.09
CA PRO A 634 10.79 -7.54 34.57
C PRO A 634 10.10 -8.69 35.30
N LEU A 635 10.00 -8.58 36.63
CA LEU A 635 9.34 -9.58 37.45
C LEU A 635 7.83 -9.57 37.23
N SER A 636 7.22 -8.38 37.13
CA SER A 636 5.80 -8.23 36.77
C SER A 636 5.46 -8.87 35.42
N SER A 637 6.32 -8.68 34.42
CA SER A 637 6.20 -9.29 33.10
C SER A 637 6.23 -10.82 33.17
N LEU A 638 7.16 -11.39 33.96
CA LEU A 638 7.22 -12.83 34.20
C LEU A 638 5.96 -13.35 34.90
N LEU A 639 5.54 -12.68 35.97
CA LEU A 639 4.37 -13.06 36.77
C LEU A 639 3.08 -13.04 35.94
N SER A 640 2.99 -12.14 34.95
CA SER A 640 1.87 -12.11 34.00
C SER A 640 1.82 -13.35 33.11
N VAL A 641 2.97 -13.89 32.74
CA VAL A 641 3.05 -15.17 32.02
C VAL A 641 2.76 -16.33 32.97
N TRP A 642 3.27 -16.28 34.21
CA TRP A 642 3.02 -17.29 35.24
C TRP A 642 1.53 -17.42 35.54
N ASN A 643 0.83 -16.30 35.76
CA ASN A 643 -0.62 -16.27 35.99
C ASN A 643 -1.38 -17.00 34.87
N ARG A 644 -1.10 -16.64 33.61
CA ARG A 644 -1.75 -17.29 32.46
C ARG A 644 -1.44 -18.78 32.35
N ALA A 645 -0.21 -19.18 32.67
CA ALA A 645 0.17 -20.59 32.68
C ALA A 645 -0.62 -21.39 33.74
N GLU A 646 -0.83 -20.83 34.93
CA GLU A 646 -1.57 -21.51 36.01
C GLU A 646 -3.08 -21.53 35.76
N GLN A 647 -3.65 -20.47 35.17
CA GLN A 647 -5.04 -20.48 34.69
C GLN A 647 -5.27 -21.61 33.67
N ARG A 648 -4.31 -21.79 32.74
CA ARG A 648 -4.40 -22.86 31.76
C ARG A 648 -4.19 -24.24 32.39
N ALA A 649 -3.25 -24.36 33.31
CA ALA A 649 -3.02 -25.60 34.05
C ALA A 649 -4.27 -26.01 34.84
N ALA A 650 -4.96 -25.06 35.49
CA ALA A 650 -6.20 -25.31 36.21
C ALA A 650 -7.32 -25.81 35.28
N ALA A 651 -7.50 -25.17 34.11
CA ALA A 651 -8.45 -25.62 33.10
C ALA A 651 -8.15 -27.04 32.58
N ASP A 652 -6.87 -27.42 32.54
CA ASP A 652 -6.40 -28.76 32.13
C ASP A 652 -6.31 -29.74 33.32
N GLY A 653 -6.95 -29.46 34.46
CA GLY A 653 -7.02 -30.34 35.62
C GLY A 653 -5.74 -30.43 36.45
N ASN A 654 -4.84 -29.44 36.36
CA ASN A 654 -3.56 -29.35 37.08
C ASN A 654 -2.64 -30.57 36.88
N SER A 655 -2.54 -31.05 35.65
CA SER A 655 -1.65 -32.16 35.28
C SER A 655 -0.17 -31.87 35.58
N ALA A 656 0.58 -32.90 35.98
CA ALA A 656 2.04 -32.89 36.16
C ALA A 656 2.81 -32.47 34.90
N ALA A 657 2.17 -32.50 33.73
CA ALA A 657 2.73 -31.98 32.48
C ALA A 657 3.21 -30.52 32.61
N TRP A 658 2.60 -29.72 33.50
CA TRP A 658 2.93 -28.31 33.71
C TRP A 658 4.14 -28.07 34.62
N ASP A 659 4.65 -29.09 35.31
CA ASP A 659 5.73 -28.93 36.29
C ASP A 659 7.03 -28.44 35.66
N GLY A 660 7.33 -28.89 34.43
CA GLY A 660 8.45 -28.37 33.65
C GLY A 660 8.33 -26.87 33.39
N GLN A 661 7.12 -26.37 33.15
CA GLN A 661 6.87 -24.95 32.92
C GLN A 661 6.98 -24.13 34.20
N ARG A 662 6.44 -24.64 35.32
CA ARG A 662 6.59 -24.04 36.65
C ARG A 662 8.06 -23.93 37.05
N ALA A 663 8.85 -24.97 36.78
CA ALA A 663 10.29 -24.97 37.04
C ALA A 663 11.02 -23.90 36.23
N ARG A 664 10.68 -23.71 34.94
CA ARG A 664 11.26 -22.65 34.09
C ARG A 664 10.87 -21.25 34.57
N LEU A 665 9.61 -21.05 34.93
CA LEU A 665 9.11 -19.78 35.48
C LEU A 665 9.87 -19.42 36.76
N ARG A 666 9.98 -20.36 37.70
CA ARG A 666 10.78 -20.18 38.92
C ARG A 666 12.25 -19.87 38.61
N ALA A 667 12.88 -20.68 37.76
CA ALA A 667 14.28 -20.49 37.37
C ALA A 667 14.54 -19.14 36.67
N THR A 668 13.55 -18.61 35.94
CA THR A 668 13.61 -17.26 35.35
C THR A 668 13.49 -16.19 36.42
N ALA A 669 12.57 -16.37 37.39
CA ALA A 669 12.39 -15.43 38.49
C ALA A 669 13.64 -15.33 39.38
N ASP A 670 14.26 -16.47 39.71
CA ASP A 670 15.49 -16.53 40.48
C ASP A 670 16.63 -15.75 39.80
N ARG A 671 16.75 -15.84 38.47
CA ARG A 671 17.74 -15.10 37.68
C ARG A 671 17.44 -13.60 37.61
N LEU A 672 16.18 -13.21 37.50
CA LEU A 672 15.80 -11.79 37.55
C LEU A 672 16.18 -11.18 38.91
N VAL A 673 15.86 -11.86 40.01
CA VAL A 673 16.24 -11.41 41.36
C VAL A 673 17.76 -11.36 41.51
N ALA A 674 18.49 -12.38 41.03
CA ALA A 674 19.95 -12.38 41.05
C ALA A 674 20.57 -11.27 40.19
N ALA A 675 19.89 -10.85 39.12
CA ALA A 675 20.28 -9.70 38.29
C ALA A 675 20.05 -8.34 38.96
N GLY A 676 19.46 -8.31 40.15
CA GLY A 676 19.17 -7.08 40.89
C GLY A 676 17.79 -6.48 40.62
N VAL A 677 16.87 -7.23 39.99
CA VAL A 677 15.47 -6.82 39.86
C VAL A 677 14.83 -6.78 41.26
N PRO A 678 14.31 -5.63 41.74
CA PRO A 678 13.77 -5.51 43.07
C PRO A 678 12.47 -6.32 43.26
N LEU A 679 12.25 -6.79 44.49
CA LEU A 679 11.04 -7.48 44.93
C LEU A 679 9.96 -6.55 45.50
N ALA A 680 10.24 -5.25 45.58
CA ALA A 680 9.32 -4.23 46.10
C ALA A 680 9.43 -2.95 45.28
N ALA A 681 8.31 -2.27 45.06
CA ALA A 681 8.30 -0.94 44.47
C ALA A 681 8.90 0.11 45.41
N ALA A 682 9.38 1.19 44.79
CA ALA A 682 9.71 2.41 45.51
C ALA A 682 8.46 2.97 46.23
N ALA A 683 8.66 3.57 47.41
CA ALA A 683 7.61 3.95 48.34
C ALA A 683 6.57 4.96 47.78
N ASP A 684 6.93 5.70 46.72
CA ASP A 684 6.22 6.91 46.26
C ASP A 684 5.62 6.80 44.86
N ALA A 685 5.43 5.59 44.32
CA ALA A 685 4.90 5.39 42.98
C ALA A 685 3.41 5.84 42.87
N ALA A 686 3.19 7.14 42.66
CA ALA A 686 1.89 7.76 42.47
C ALA A 686 1.31 7.60 41.06
N VAL A 687 1.99 6.87 40.17
CA VAL A 687 1.54 6.61 38.80
C VAL A 687 0.71 5.32 38.76
N PRO A 688 -0.47 5.28 38.12
CA PRO A 688 -1.17 4.03 37.86
C PRO A 688 -0.31 3.15 36.95
N LEU A 689 0.26 2.08 37.49
CA LEU A 689 1.12 1.16 36.76
C LEU A 689 0.24 0.14 36.04
N ARG A 690 -0.18 0.49 34.81
CA ARG A 690 -1.01 -0.39 33.97
C ARG A 690 -0.36 -1.76 33.78
N ASN A 691 -1.12 -2.84 34.00
CA ASN A 691 -0.70 -4.24 33.81
C ASN A 691 0.44 -4.72 34.74
N ARG A 692 0.58 -4.14 35.93
CA ARG A 692 1.57 -4.59 36.92
C ARG A 692 1.05 -5.74 37.78
N ILE A 693 1.89 -6.74 38.05
CA ILE A 693 1.63 -7.78 39.06
C ILE A 693 2.65 -7.62 40.19
N ALA A 694 2.16 -7.48 41.43
CA ALA A 694 3.01 -7.45 42.61
C ALA A 694 3.59 -8.85 42.89
N PRO A 695 4.86 -8.96 43.33
CA PRO A 695 5.50 -10.26 43.58
C PRO A 695 4.73 -11.19 44.51
N LEU A 696 4.09 -10.64 45.55
CA LEU A 696 3.32 -11.42 46.53
C LEU A 696 1.82 -11.54 46.20
N GLY A 697 1.38 -10.97 45.08
CA GLY A 697 -0.03 -10.90 44.69
C GLY A 697 -0.61 -12.20 44.11
N LEU A 698 0.23 -13.17 43.73
CA LEU A 698 -0.22 -14.40 43.07
C LEU A 698 -0.40 -15.59 44.03
N PRO A 699 -1.60 -16.20 44.12
CA PRO A 699 -1.93 -17.21 45.13
C PRO A 699 -1.42 -18.62 44.82
N TRP A 700 -0.87 -18.87 43.64
CA TRP A 700 -0.30 -20.16 43.21
C TRP A 700 1.23 -20.20 43.25
N LEU A 701 1.91 -19.11 43.63
CA LEU A 701 3.37 -19.18 43.83
C LEU A 701 3.72 -20.27 44.86
N PRO A 702 4.79 -21.05 44.65
CA PRO A 702 5.23 -22.04 45.64
C PRO A 702 5.48 -21.39 47.01
N ASP A 703 5.04 -22.04 48.09
CA ASP A 703 5.14 -21.49 49.46
C ASP A 703 6.60 -21.18 49.84
N ASP A 704 7.55 -22.00 49.40
CA ASP A 704 8.98 -21.82 49.66
C ASP A 704 9.57 -20.61 48.89
N LEU A 705 9.15 -20.40 47.64
CA LEU A 705 9.53 -19.21 46.87
C LEU A 705 8.91 -17.95 47.48
N TYR A 706 7.65 -18.04 47.93
CA TYR A 706 6.93 -16.95 48.58
C TYR A 706 7.63 -16.50 49.87
N GLU A 707 8.02 -17.46 50.72
CA GLU A 707 8.81 -17.21 51.92
C GLU A 707 10.19 -16.65 51.60
N ALA A 708 10.88 -17.19 50.58
CA ALA A 708 12.19 -16.70 50.15
C ALA A 708 12.12 -15.23 49.71
N TRP A 709 11.09 -14.83 48.97
CA TRP A 709 10.89 -13.44 48.55
C TRP A 709 10.58 -12.51 49.72
N LEU A 710 9.76 -12.94 50.68
CA LEU A 710 9.53 -12.19 51.92
C LEU A 710 10.83 -11.95 52.69
N LYS A 711 11.65 -12.99 52.86
CA LYS A 711 12.99 -12.89 53.49
C LYS A 711 13.93 -11.96 52.73
N ALA A 712 13.80 -11.91 51.41
CA ALA A 712 14.58 -11.05 50.53
C ALA A 712 14.00 -9.62 50.40
N GLY A 713 12.98 -9.26 51.18
CA GLY A 713 12.47 -7.89 51.27
C GLY A 713 11.32 -7.55 50.32
N ALA A 714 10.60 -8.55 49.79
CA ALA A 714 9.32 -8.32 49.13
C ALA A 714 8.32 -7.64 50.07
N ASP A 715 7.62 -6.62 49.57
CA ASP A 715 6.71 -5.83 50.40
C ASP A 715 5.30 -6.44 50.39
N PRO A 716 4.76 -6.91 51.54
CA PRO A 716 3.42 -7.49 51.63
C PRO A 716 2.30 -6.46 51.39
N THR A 717 2.64 -5.17 51.31
CA THR A 717 1.72 -4.07 51.00
C THR A 717 1.73 -3.61 49.54
N ASP A 718 2.62 -4.17 48.72
CA ASP A 718 2.61 -3.93 47.27
C ASP A 718 1.39 -4.62 46.64
N ARG A 719 0.68 -3.88 45.78
CA ARG A 719 -0.56 -4.33 45.14
C ARG A 719 -0.39 -4.50 43.63
N SER A 720 -1.15 -5.44 43.07
CA SER A 720 -1.26 -5.66 41.63
C SER A 720 -2.25 -4.68 41.00
N ASP A 721 -2.18 -4.50 39.68
CA ASP A 721 -3.04 -3.61 38.92
C ASP A 721 -4.55 -3.98 39.00
N PRO A 722 -5.46 -2.99 39.03
CA PRO A 722 -6.91 -3.20 39.14
C PRO A 722 -7.58 -3.90 37.94
N ASP A 723 -6.93 -3.98 36.79
CA ASP A 723 -7.42 -4.71 35.61
C ASP A 723 -7.02 -6.20 35.63
N LEU A 724 -6.17 -6.63 36.57
CA LEU A 724 -5.68 -8.01 36.67
C LEU A 724 -6.72 -8.99 37.24
N ARG A 725 -7.38 -9.77 36.38
CA ARG A 725 -8.30 -10.80 36.87
C ARG A 725 -7.57 -12.03 37.43
N LEU A 726 -7.74 -12.28 38.72
CA LEU A 726 -7.37 -13.53 39.40
C LEU A 726 -8.64 -14.33 39.68
N GLU A 727 -8.70 -15.58 39.22
CA GLU A 727 -9.85 -16.44 39.43
C GLU A 727 -10.08 -16.70 40.94
N GLY A 728 -11.31 -16.50 41.41
CA GLY A 728 -11.66 -16.57 42.84
C GLY A 728 -11.38 -15.28 43.64
N VAL A 729 -10.86 -14.22 43.02
CA VAL A 729 -10.62 -12.92 43.66
C VAL A 729 -11.51 -11.87 43.00
N ALA A 730 -12.51 -11.38 43.72
CA ALA A 730 -13.47 -10.40 43.19
C ALA A 730 -12.87 -9.02 42.90
N ALA A 731 -11.69 -8.71 43.47
CA ALA A 731 -11.01 -7.42 43.34
C ALA A 731 -9.52 -7.61 42.98
N PRO A 732 -9.12 -7.35 41.72
CA PRO A 732 -7.74 -7.48 41.19
C PRO A 732 -6.60 -6.78 41.97
N ASP A 733 -6.90 -5.65 42.61
CA ASP A 733 -5.94 -4.76 43.30
C ASP A 733 -6.16 -4.79 44.82
N ALA A 734 -6.56 -5.96 45.34
CA ALA A 734 -6.63 -6.19 46.77
C ALA A 734 -5.23 -6.39 47.37
N LEU A 735 -5.08 -6.02 48.64
CA LEU A 735 -3.89 -6.34 49.44
C LEU A 735 -3.60 -7.86 49.35
N PRO A 736 -2.33 -8.30 49.14
CA PRO A 736 -1.99 -9.73 49.11
C PRO A 736 -2.58 -10.54 50.27
N LEU A 737 -2.58 -9.99 51.48
CA LEU A 737 -3.18 -10.60 52.66
C LEU A 737 -4.68 -10.89 52.49
N VAL A 738 -5.45 -9.94 51.97
CA VAL A 738 -6.88 -10.10 51.72
C VAL A 738 -7.13 -11.12 50.63
N THR A 739 -6.33 -11.09 49.55
CA THR A 739 -6.38 -12.08 48.48
C THR A 739 -6.17 -13.50 49.01
N MET A 740 -5.15 -13.73 49.85
CA MET A 740 -4.87 -15.05 50.42
C MET A 740 -5.96 -15.50 51.42
N LEU A 741 -6.53 -14.58 52.20
CA LEU A 741 -7.65 -14.85 53.10
C LEU A 741 -8.92 -15.27 52.33
N SER A 742 -9.28 -14.53 51.28
CA SER A 742 -10.44 -14.84 50.43
C SER A 742 -10.32 -16.20 49.73
N LEU A 743 -9.10 -16.63 49.42
CA LEU A 743 -8.82 -17.90 48.74
C LEU A 743 -8.51 -19.06 49.70
N GLY A 744 -8.54 -18.84 51.02
CA GLY A 744 -8.24 -19.87 52.02
C GLY A 744 -6.79 -20.38 51.97
N LYS A 745 -5.82 -19.53 51.63
CA LYS A 745 -4.39 -19.89 51.54
C LYS A 745 -3.68 -19.71 52.87
N ASP A 746 -4.02 -20.57 53.84
CA ASP A 746 -3.64 -20.39 55.24
C ASP A 746 -2.14 -20.27 55.51
N ASN A 747 -1.32 -21.08 54.84
CA ASN A 747 0.14 -20.99 54.97
C ASN A 747 0.67 -19.62 54.53
N LYS A 748 0.15 -19.06 53.42
CA LYS A 748 0.59 -17.76 52.92
C LYS A 748 0.10 -16.61 53.78
N VAL A 749 -1.12 -16.73 54.33
CA VAL A 749 -1.59 -15.78 55.35
C VAL A 749 -0.65 -15.80 56.55
N ARG A 750 -0.27 -16.98 57.07
CA ARG A 750 0.70 -17.09 58.15
C ARG A 750 2.02 -16.40 57.79
N LEU A 751 2.58 -16.69 56.61
CA LEU A 751 3.82 -16.06 56.13
C LEU A 751 3.69 -14.54 56.01
N LEU A 752 2.60 -14.04 55.46
CA LEU A 752 2.34 -12.59 55.34
C LEU A 752 2.17 -11.91 56.69
N LEU A 753 1.68 -12.61 57.72
CA LEU A 753 1.57 -12.08 59.07
C LEU A 753 2.91 -12.16 59.82
N GLU A 754 3.70 -13.20 59.59
CA GLU A 754 5.01 -13.41 60.23
C GLU A 754 6.08 -12.44 59.70
N TYR A 755 6.15 -12.28 58.38
CA TYR A 755 7.07 -11.38 57.70
C TYR A 755 6.42 -10.01 57.38
N GLY A 756 5.16 -9.83 57.78
CA GLY A 756 4.32 -8.66 57.54
C GLY A 756 4.81 -7.40 58.22
N GLY A 757 5.62 -6.59 57.53
CA GLY A 757 6.02 -5.28 58.01
C GLY A 757 4.87 -4.29 58.11
N ARG A 758 5.04 -3.25 58.95
CA ARG A 758 4.12 -2.10 58.98
C ARG A 758 4.06 -1.46 57.58
N PRO A 759 2.88 -1.00 57.12
CA PRO A 759 2.77 -0.31 55.84
C PRO A 759 3.73 0.89 55.77
N ARG A 760 4.49 1.00 54.68
CA ARG A 760 5.59 1.97 54.54
C ARG A 760 5.16 3.44 54.59
N THR A 761 3.89 3.72 54.31
CA THR A 761 3.31 5.07 54.31
C THR A 761 1.95 5.11 55.00
N PRO A 762 1.54 6.26 55.57
CA PRO A 762 0.19 6.46 56.13
C PRO A 762 -0.92 6.04 55.17
N ALA A 763 -0.78 6.34 53.87
CA ALA A 763 -1.74 5.97 52.84
C ALA A 763 -1.80 4.45 52.60
N ARG A 764 -0.65 3.76 52.51
CA ARG A 764 -0.62 2.29 52.41
C ARG A 764 -1.25 1.63 53.62
N CYS A 765 -1.05 2.21 54.81
CA CYS A 765 -1.70 1.73 56.01
C CYS A 765 -3.22 1.90 55.98
N GLY A 766 -3.68 3.11 55.64
CA GLY A 766 -5.11 3.39 55.50
C GLY A 766 -5.82 2.43 54.56
N MET A 767 -5.22 2.18 53.38
CA MET A 767 -5.76 1.21 52.41
C MET A 767 -5.75 -0.23 52.96
N ALA A 768 -4.71 -0.64 53.70
CA ALA A 768 -4.66 -1.97 54.31
C ALA A 768 -5.77 -2.16 55.36
N VAL A 769 -6.01 -1.14 56.19
CA VAL A 769 -7.12 -1.13 57.16
C VAL A 769 -8.46 -1.19 56.44
N ALA A 770 -8.66 -0.37 55.41
CA ALA A 770 -9.89 -0.36 54.61
C ALA A 770 -10.20 -1.74 54.01
N ASP A 771 -9.22 -2.36 53.35
CA ASP A 771 -9.43 -3.64 52.65
C ASP A 771 -9.71 -4.80 53.62
N VAL A 772 -9.03 -4.85 54.78
CA VAL A 772 -9.23 -5.92 55.78
C VAL A 772 -10.58 -5.80 56.47
N LEU A 773 -11.01 -4.59 56.81
CA LEU A 773 -12.35 -4.35 57.38
C LEU A 773 -13.45 -4.62 56.35
N ALA A 774 -13.26 -4.21 55.10
CA ALA A 774 -14.19 -4.52 54.02
C ALA A 774 -14.33 -6.03 53.79
N TRP A 775 -13.21 -6.77 53.82
CA TRP A 775 -13.22 -8.23 53.74
C TRP A 775 -13.99 -8.87 54.91
N GLN A 776 -13.74 -8.43 56.15
CA GLN A 776 -14.43 -8.95 57.33
C GLN A 776 -15.95 -8.70 57.27
N LEU A 777 -16.36 -7.48 56.92
CA LEU A 777 -17.77 -7.10 56.79
C LEU A 777 -18.50 -7.80 55.64
N GLY A 778 -17.76 -8.12 54.56
CA GLY A 778 -18.32 -8.77 53.38
C GLY A 778 -18.47 -10.28 53.51
N ASN A 779 -17.84 -10.89 54.52
CA ASN A 779 -17.87 -12.34 54.73
C ASN A 779 -19.01 -12.72 55.70
N SER A 780 -19.99 -13.49 55.23
CA SER A 780 -21.18 -13.85 56.00
C SER A 780 -21.02 -15.10 56.89
N GLY A 781 -19.85 -15.73 56.89
CA GLY A 781 -19.50 -16.88 57.74
C GLY A 781 -18.66 -16.51 58.97
N PRO A 782 -18.49 -17.43 59.94
CA PRO A 782 -17.62 -17.20 61.09
C PRO A 782 -16.16 -16.97 60.65
N VAL A 783 -15.55 -15.91 61.17
CA VAL A 783 -14.16 -15.56 60.89
C VAL A 783 -13.24 -16.67 61.41
N SER A 784 -12.38 -17.22 60.54
CA SER A 784 -11.42 -18.24 60.98
C SER A 784 -10.47 -17.68 62.04
N PRO A 785 -9.93 -18.51 62.95
CA PRO A 785 -8.96 -18.04 63.96
C PRO A 785 -7.77 -17.29 63.36
N MET A 786 -7.39 -17.65 62.14
CA MET A 786 -6.32 -17.00 61.41
C MET A 786 -6.77 -15.69 60.76
N GLY A 787 -8.00 -15.60 60.25
CA GLY A 787 -8.62 -14.34 59.82
C GLY A 787 -8.75 -13.33 60.96
N GLY A 788 -9.13 -13.78 62.16
CA GLY A 788 -9.19 -12.92 63.35
C GLY A 788 -7.82 -12.38 63.76
N ARG A 789 -6.78 -13.20 63.66
CA ARG A 789 -5.38 -12.75 63.86
C ARG A 789 -4.96 -11.72 62.82
N ALA A 790 -5.30 -11.92 61.55
CA ALA A 790 -4.98 -10.98 60.48
C ALA A 790 -5.63 -9.61 60.69
N VAL A 791 -6.93 -9.59 61.00
CA VAL A 791 -7.68 -8.38 61.36
C VAL A 791 -7.01 -7.67 62.53
N LYS A 792 -6.77 -8.39 63.62
CA LYS A 792 -6.14 -7.82 64.82
C LYS A 792 -4.78 -7.20 64.51
N GLN A 793 -3.91 -7.91 63.80
CA GLN A 793 -2.56 -7.43 63.51
C GLN A 793 -2.55 -6.16 62.65
N VAL A 794 -3.45 -6.04 61.67
CA VAL A 794 -3.55 -4.84 60.83
C VAL A 794 -4.09 -3.65 61.63
N LEU A 795 -5.08 -3.88 62.50
CA LEU A 795 -5.62 -2.84 63.38
C LEU A 795 -4.62 -2.39 64.45
N ASP A 796 -3.90 -3.33 65.07
CA ASP A 796 -2.85 -3.06 66.06
C ASP A 796 -1.68 -2.29 65.42
N ALA A 797 -1.32 -2.63 64.17
CA ALA A 797 -0.31 -1.89 63.41
C ALA A 797 -0.76 -0.46 63.08
N ALA A 798 -2.07 -0.25 62.87
CA ALA A 798 -2.64 1.06 62.56
C ALA A 798 -2.72 2.00 63.78
N ALA A 799 -2.69 1.45 65.01
CA ALA A 799 -2.66 2.20 66.26
C ALA A 799 -1.25 2.75 66.63
N GLY A 800 -0.26 2.63 65.74
CA GLY A 800 1.13 3.07 65.96
C GLY A 800 1.38 4.59 65.83
N PRO A 801 2.60 5.07 66.17
CA PRO A 801 2.92 6.50 66.37
C PRO A 801 2.99 7.36 65.10
N ALA A 802 3.01 6.77 63.91
CA ALA A 802 2.83 7.47 62.64
C ALA A 802 1.48 7.03 62.08
N GLY A 803 0.42 7.79 62.37
CA GLY A 803 -0.97 7.38 62.13
C GLY A 803 -1.25 7.04 60.65
N CYS A 804 -2.20 6.13 60.45
CA CYS A 804 -2.68 5.74 59.13
C CYS A 804 -3.66 6.78 58.58
N ASP A 805 -3.62 7.05 57.28
CA ASP A 805 -4.61 7.92 56.63
C ASP A 805 -5.92 7.15 56.47
N LEU A 806 -6.87 7.34 57.39
CA LEU A 806 -8.13 6.60 57.38
C LEU A 806 -9.13 7.08 56.31
N ASN A 807 -8.78 8.09 55.51
CA ASN A 807 -9.59 8.52 54.36
C ASN A 807 -9.37 7.65 53.11
N GLN A 808 -8.43 6.71 53.17
CA GLN A 808 -8.17 5.78 52.08
C GLN A 808 -9.37 4.85 51.86
N THR A 809 -9.70 4.62 50.59
CA THR A 809 -10.87 3.85 50.18
C THR A 809 -10.55 2.37 49.99
N ALA A 810 -11.48 1.51 50.41
CA ALA A 810 -11.40 0.07 50.17
C ALA A 810 -11.59 -0.24 48.69
N ARG A 811 -10.92 -1.31 48.25
CA ARG A 811 -11.01 -1.86 46.89
C ARG A 811 -11.72 -3.21 46.84
N VAL A 812 -12.18 -3.70 47.99
CA VAL A 812 -12.84 -4.99 48.17
C VAL A 812 -14.37 -4.84 48.03
N GLN A 813 -14.98 -5.64 47.16
CA GLN A 813 -16.45 -5.68 46.99
C GLN A 813 -17.15 -6.30 48.22
N PRO A 814 -18.35 -5.82 48.62
CA PRO A 814 -19.18 -4.78 48.00
C PRO A 814 -18.83 -3.35 48.42
N PHE A 815 -17.79 -3.15 49.22
CA PHE A 815 -17.46 -1.86 49.85
C PHE A 815 -16.44 -1.02 49.07
N VAL A 816 -16.36 -1.22 47.76
CA VAL A 816 -15.44 -0.45 46.90
C VAL A 816 -15.77 1.03 47.00
N GLY A 817 -14.74 1.86 47.24
CA GLY A 817 -14.90 3.31 47.37
C GLY A 817 -15.31 3.79 48.77
N VAL A 818 -15.51 2.88 49.74
CA VAL A 818 -15.84 3.24 51.13
C VAL A 818 -14.55 3.44 51.93
N THR A 819 -14.46 4.52 52.72
CA THR A 819 -13.23 4.84 53.47
C THR A 819 -12.99 3.88 54.64
N ALA A 820 -11.72 3.73 55.03
CA ALA A 820 -11.34 2.95 56.21
C ALA A 820 -12.10 3.39 57.48
N ALA A 821 -12.27 4.71 57.66
CA ALA A 821 -13.00 5.28 58.79
C ALA A 821 -14.48 4.87 58.81
N GLU A 822 -15.14 4.86 57.64
CA GLU A 822 -16.54 4.44 57.54
C GLU A 822 -16.71 2.93 57.76
N LEU A 823 -15.77 2.14 57.24
CA LEU A 823 -15.77 0.69 57.46
C LEU A 823 -15.53 0.32 58.92
N ALA A 824 -14.64 1.03 59.61
CA ALA A 824 -14.41 0.84 61.03
C ALA A 824 -15.69 1.08 61.85
N ARG A 825 -16.45 2.15 61.54
CA ARG A 825 -17.77 2.39 62.14
C ARG A 825 -18.77 1.27 61.88
N ARG A 826 -18.83 0.77 60.64
CA ARG A 826 -19.74 -0.34 60.28
C ARG A 826 -19.37 -1.67 60.93
N ALA A 827 -18.08 -1.87 61.21
CA ALA A 827 -17.55 -3.04 61.90
C ALA A 827 -17.59 -2.94 63.44
N ASP A 828 -18.10 -1.83 63.99
CA ASP A 828 -18.05 -1.52 65.42
C ASP A 828 -16.62 -1.55 66.01
N VAL A 829 -15.65 -1.12 65.20
CA VAL A 829 -14.24 -1.04 65.56
C VAL A 829 -13.84 0.42 65.74
N THR A 830 -13.30 0.75 66.92
CA THR A 830 -12.78 2.10 67.19
C THR A 830 -11.28 2.16 66.86
N LEU A 831 -10.91 2.93 65.83
CA LEU A 831 -9.51 3.21 65.49
C LEU A 831 -9.05 4.48 66.23
N THR A 832 -8.06 4.35 67.11
CA THR A 832 -7.49 5.50 67.83
C THR A 832 -6.32 6.09 67.04
N ALA A 833 -6.47 7.33 66.58
CA ALA A 833 -5.35 8.08 66.04
C ALA A 833 -4.47 8.56 67.19
N ALA A 834 -3.27 7.99 67.35
CA ALA A 834 -2.29 8.51 68.29
C ALA A 834 -1.79 9.87 67.77
N GLY A 835 -2.46 10.96 68.15
CA GLY A 835 -2.07 12.30 67.67
C GLY A 835 -3.06 13.44 67.88
N GLN A 836 -4.04 13.36 68.78
CA GLN A 836 -4.74 14.55 69.28
C GLN A 836 -4.75 14.55 70.80
N ALA A 837 -3.58 14.86 71.37
CA ALA A 837 -3.51 15.55 72.65
C ALA A 837 -3.41 17.05 72.35
N ARG A 838 -4.49 17.79 72.63
CA ARG A 838 -4.42 19.12 73.23
C ARG A 838 -5.53 19.23 74.25
#